data_AF-A0A850BNA2-F1
#
_entry.id   AF-A0A850BNA2-F1
#
_cell.length_a   1.000
_cell.length_b   1.000
_cell.length_c   1.000
_cell.angle_alpha   90.00
_cell.angle_beta   90.00
_cell.angle_gamma   90.00
#
_symmetry.space_group_name_H-M   'P 1'
#
loop_
_entity.id
_entity.type
_entity.pdbx_description
1 polymer ?
#
loop_
_entity_poly.entity_id
_entity_poly.type
_entity_poly.pdbx_seq_one_letter_code
_entity_poly.pdbx_strand_id
1 'polypeptide(L)'
;MRTTLVFAIALSIGGFAACDDKTGSTPTQSVAGKGGGGAGGDLGGMGGMGGSIAPGALGAPCKDNASCEGGACILETELGWPGGHCSSACSGMEACAEGSECITFVATGDSYCLRACDPAADACGAGYTCLDLGDVAVCVAGCIEDAQCKELPSCNVEQGLCFGPEQCGDAKDNDLDGDADCQDFDCEPSCKELVEAACTAPKEAQPSNDGDTSAEKDLFEGSCTGGGAPDTVFSYKAPGDGLLTLSFDSGNADMGVYVRSACNAAATEVACANDIGPDALEVPVKSGEELSIFVDGYELPEDKGPFTLSLGFQAAEPEDCADAKDNDLDKLFDCDDPDCETTCGPLATTACAGAAPLLPMNAGDSSAGAGVFSGTCAGGGAAKENVYVFTPPATGELKLSLSSTTNHGLYLRSTCDDKATEVSCVNSAVGGAPETLSIALMADVPVYVFVDGSAGPMDAGAFDLASTFTPALCGDDKVTLPEECDDGALAGVDGCDAMCKFVPQSEAEPNNAAATSNMVHEGKVTAAIMPAAESDWFAVAVPGPMSTIVATTGGSKGSSCQPAGGAMGIDTEIQILDTDGIKELAKNDDIFYMAGGPQDNYCSSAKVAGLAAGTYYVRVSSSAMFCPNCTFNYSVTFSIE
;
A
#
# COMPACT_ATOMS: atom_id res chain seq x y z
N MET A 1 -37.36 -25.05 4.82
CA MET A 1 -36.57 -24.04 4.07
C MET A 1 -35.76 -23.30 5.12
N ARG A 2 -34.46 -23.09 4.89
CA ARG A 2 -33.59 -22.43 5.88
C ARG A 2 -33.86 -20.92 5.81
N THR A 3 -34.38 -20.33 6.87
CA THR A 3 -34.45 -18.88 7.02
C THR A 3 -33.26 -18.47 7.88
N THR A 4 -32.19 -17.97 7.24
CA THR A 4 -30.99 -17.49 7.92
C THR A 4 -31.23 -16.05 8.35
N LEU A 5 -31.14 -15.79 9.66
CA LEU A 5 -31.19 -14.45 10.23
C LEU A 5 -29.84 -13.78 10.03
N VAL A 6 -29.75 -12.70 9.26
CA VAL A 6 -28.56 -11.85 9.27
C VAL A 6 -28.85 -10.71 10.23
N PHE A 7 -28.44 -10.87 11.49
CA PHE A 7 -28.07 -9.70 12.29
C PHE A 7 -26.68 -9.30 11.82
N ALA A 8 -26.55 -8.08 11.29
CA ALA A 8 -25.25 -7.43 11.25
C ALA A 8 -24.97 -6.92 12.66
N ILE A 9 -24.49 -7.81 13.52
CA ILE A 9 -23.77 -7.46 14.73
C ILE A 9 -22.38 -8.04 14.53
N ALA A 10 -21.36 -7.19 14.59
CA ALA A 10 -20.00 -7.66 14.72
C ALA A 10 -19.89 -8.27 16.13
N LEU A 11 -20.03 -9.60 16.21
CA LEU A 11 -19.75 -10.36 17.43
C LEU A 11 -18.56 -11.26 17.09
N SER A 12 -17.39 -10.96 17.65
CA SER A 12 -16.20 -11.81 17.60
C SER A 12 -16.18 -12.75 18.80
N ILE A 13 -16.40 -14.02 18.49
CA ILE A 13 -16.04 -15.27 19.18
C ILE A 13 -15.49 -15.20 20.63
N GLY A 14 -16.32 -15.65 21.58
CA GLY A 14 -15.88 -16.29 22.83
C GLY A 14 -16.49 -17.69 22.94
N GLY A 15 -15.68 -18.74 22.78
CA GLY A 15 -16.16 -20.12 22.76
C GLY A 15 -16.57 -20.65 24.14
N PHE A 16 -17.82 -21.09 24.30
CA PHE A 16 -18.22 -21.93 25.42
C PHE A 16 -18.14 -23.43 25.08
N ALA A 17 -17.52 -24.17 25.98
CA ALA A 17 -17.33 -25.61 25.91
C ALA A 17 -18.67 -26.36 25.92
N ALA A 18 -18.91 -27.13 24.86
CA ALA A 18 -19.90 -28.20 24.89
C ALA A 18 -19.49 -29.27 25.92
N CYS A 19 -20.41 -29.63 26.82
CA CYS A 19 -20.38 -30.91 27.53
C CYS A 19 -20.41 -32.05 26.48
N ASP A 20 -19.24 -32.58 26.12
CA ASP A 20 -19.15 -33.79 25.29
C ASP A 20 -19.37 -35.02 26.19
N ASP A 21 -20.57 -35.57 26.12
CA ASP A 21 -20.88 -36.91 26.59
C ASP A 21 -20.42 -37.90 25.51
N LYS A 22 -19.13 -38.29 25.55
CA LYS A 22 -18.62 -39.41 24.75
C LYS A 22 -17.73 -40.32 25.56
N THR A 23 -18.14 -41.58 25.65
CA THR A 23 -17.29 -42.68 25.16
C THR A 23 -18.14 -43.87 24.74
N GLY A 24 -18.10 -44.20 23.45
CA GLY A 24 -18.51 -45.50 22.94
C GLY A 24 -17.32 -46.45 22.93
N SER A 25 -17.44 -47.60 23.60
CA SER A 25 -16.93 -48.90 23.15
C SER A 25 -17.18 -49.99 24.19
N THR A 26 -17.92 -51.04 23.80
CA THR A 26 -17.88 -52.37 24.44
C THR A 26 -16.48 -52.99 24.21
N PRO A 27 -15.94 -53.92 25.04
CA PRO A 27 -16.65 -55.12 25.47
C PRO A 27 -16.34 -55.71 26.88
N THR A 28 -17.32 -56.50 27.35
CA THR A 28 -17.22 -57.71 28.20
C THR A 28 -16.74 -57.70 29.67
N GLN A 29 -17.55 -58.43 30.46
CA GLN A 29 -17.27 -59.17 31.70
C GLN A 29 -17.18 -58.35 32.99
N SER A 30 -18.29 -58.22 33.71
CA SER A 30 -18.72 -59.09 34.83
C SER A 30 -17.96 -58.84 36.13
N VAL A 31 -18.67 -58.45 37.18
CA VAL A 31 -18.85 -59.19 38.45
C VAL A 31 -19.59 -58.29 39.46
N ALA A 32 -20.38 -58.96 40.29
CA ALA A 32 -21.43 -58.49 41.18
C ALA A 32 -20.98 -57.80 42.49
N GLY A 33 -21.95 -57.19 43.19
CA GLY A 33 -21.93 -56.99 44.65
C GLY A 33 -22.47 -55.62 45.09
N LYS A 34 -23.78 -55.44 45.29
CA LYS A 34 -24.52 -55.53 46.58
C LYS A 34 -23.95 -54.71 47.76
N GLY A 35 -24.72 -53.71 48.20
CA GLY A 35 -25.29 -53.71 49.56
C GLY A 35 -25.04 -52.51 50.48
N GLY A 36 -26.15 -51.92 50.96
CA GLY A 36 -26.33 -51.27 52.28
C GLY A 36 -25.86 -49.82 52.36
N GLY A 37 -26.63 -48.84 52.83
CA GLY A 37 -27.73 -48.84 53.80
C GLY A 37 -27.27 -48.10 55.07
N GLY A 38 -27.95 -47.04 55.50
CA GLY A 38 -27.68 -46.40 56.79
C GLY A 38 -28.23 -44.98 56.93
N ALA A 39 -29.16 -44.81 57.86
CA ALA A 39 -29.98 -43.63 58.12
C ALA A 39 -29.50 -42.76 59.31
N GLY A 40 -30.16 -41.60 59.48
CA GLY A 40 -30.28 -40.83 60.73
C GLY A 40 -29.94 -39.35 60.52
N GLY A 41 -30.90 -38.42 60.46
CA GLY A 41 -31.68 -37.85 61.58
C GLY A 41 -31.00 -36.54 62.00
N ASP A 42 -31.63 -35.39 62.28
CA ASP A 42 -32.99 -35.04 62.69
C ASP A 42 -33.10 -33.48 62.70
N LEU A 43 -34.32 -32.97 62.90
CA LEU A 43 -34.74 -31.62 63.32
C LEU A 43 -35.03 -30.55 62.24
N GLY A 44 -36.34 -30.29 62.08
CA GLY A 44 -36.91 -29.16 61.36
C GLY A 44 -36.72 -27.81 62.07
N GLY A 45 -37.28 -26.70 61.60
CA GLY A 45 -38.16 -26.46 60.48
C GLY A 45 -38.65 -25.02 60.61
N MET A 46 -38.40 -24.19 59.60
CA MET A 46 -39.12 -22.97 59.21
C MET A 46 -38.73 -22.83 57.73
N GLY A 47 -39.59 -23.07 56.76
CA GLY A 47 -40.79 -22.31 56.48
C GLY A 47 -40.56 -21.63 55.13
N GLY A 48 -41.20 -22.14 54.07
CA GLY A 48 -41.07 -21.61 52.71
C GLY A 48 -41.15 -22.72 51.67
N MET A 49 -42.35 -23.27 51.48
CA MET A 49 -42.71 -24.05 50.29
C MET A 49 -42.26 -23.23 49.06
N GLY A 50 -41.44 -23.74 48.15
CA GLY A 50 -41.70 -25.01 47.50
C GLY A 50 -42.92 -24.88 46.58
N GLY A 51 -43.05 -23.74 45.90
CA GLY A 51 -43.68 -23.75 44.60
C GLY A 51 -42.60 -24.19 43.62
N SER A 52 -42.59 -25.46 43.23
CA SER A 52 -42.00 -25.82 41.94
C SER A 52 -42.83 -25.06 40.91
N ILE A 53 -42.38 -23.85 40.56
CA ILE A 53 -42.91 -23.12 39.43
C ILE A 53 -42.70 -24.09 38.27
N ALA A 54 -43.80 -24.51 37.64
CA ALA A 54 -43.69 -25.32 36.44
C ALA A 54 -42.72 -24.57 35.51
N PRO A 55 -41.74 -25.25 34.90
CA PRO A 55 -40.78 -24.56 34.04
C PRO A 55 -41.53 -23.68 33.03
N GLY A 56 -40.96 -22.52 32.72
CA GLY A 56 -41.53 -21.57 31.80
C GLY A 56 -41.67 -22.18 30.41
N ALA A 57 -42.83 -21.97 29.81
CA ALA A 57 -43.06 -22.28 28.41
C ALA A 57 -42.17 -21.39 27.52
N LEU A 58 -42.11 -21.71 26.22
CA LEU A 58 -41.34 -20.95 25.25
C LEU A 58 -41.64 -19.44 25.29
N GLY A 59 -40.60 -18.63 25.40
CA GLY A 59 -40.64 -17.18 25.51
C GLY A 59 -41.15 -16.64 26.85
N ALA A 60 -41.16 -17.47 27.90
CA ALA A 60 -41.29 -17.02 29.28
C ALA A 60 -39.93 -16.48 29.79
N PRO A 61 -39.94 -15.54 30.76
CA PRO A 61 -38.72 -15.08 31.40
C PRO A 61 -38.04 -16.19 32.19
N CYS A 62 -36.71 -16.17 32.23
CA CYS A 62 -35.90 -17.18 32.89
C CYS A 62 -34.58 -16.61 33.41
N LYS A 63 -34.03 -17.28 34.43
CA LYS A 63 -32.74 -16.93 35.04
C LYS A 63 -31.67 -18.00 34.82
N ASP A 64 -32.09 -19.18 34.37
CA ASP A 64 -31.24 -20.33 34.11
C ASP A 64 -31.99 -21.34 33.23
N ASN A 65 -31.24 -22.31 32.69
CA ASN A 65 -31.78 -23.38 31.84
C ASN A 65 -32.82 -24.25 32.56
N ALA A 66 -32.70 -24.41 33.89
CA ALA A 66 -33.62 -25.23 34.69
C ALA A 66 -35.01 -24.59 34.81
N SER A 67 -35.10 -23.28 34.58
CA SER A 67 -36.34 -22.51 34.59
C SER A 67 -37.21 -22.73 33.34
N CYS A 68 -36.74 -23.48 32.33
CA CYS A 68 -37.41 -23.59 31.03
C CYS A 68 -37.84 -25.02 30.69
N GLU A 69 -39.05 -25.20 30.17
CA GLU A 69 -39.55 -26.52 29.73
C GLU A 69 -38.68 -27.11 28.61
N GLY A 70 -38.14 -26.24 27.75
CA GLY A 70 -37.24 -26.59 26.66
C GLY A 70 -35.76 -26.77 27.07
N GLY A 71 -35.44 -26.53 28.34
CA GLY A 71 -34.10 -26.75 28.90
C GLY A 71 -33.02 -25.74 28.48
N ALA A 72 -33.38 -24.66 27.78
CA ALA A 72 -32.46 -23.57 27.44
C ALA A 72 -33.06 -22.21 27.84
N CYS A 73 -32.23 -21.33 28.39
CA CYS A 73 -32.56 -19.94 28.69
C CYS A 73 -31.57 -19.04 27.95
N ILE A 74 -32.08 -18.18 27.08
CA ILE A 74 -31.27 -17.11 26.48
C ILE A 74 -31.20 -16.00 27.53
N LEU A 75 -30.03 -15.82 28.16
CA LEU A 75 -29.89 -15.02 29.37
C LEU A 75 -29.75 -13.52 29.07
N GLU A 76 -30.26 -12.69 29.99
CA GLU A 76 -30.06 -11.24 29.95
C GLU A 76 -28.59 -10.89 30.15
N THR A 77 -27.91 -11.58 31.06
CA THR A 77 -26.49 -11.32 31.43
C THR A 77 -25.46 -11.84 30.43
N GLU A 78 -25.87 -12.65 29.45
CA GLU A 78 -24.94 -13.26 28.49
C GLU A 78 -25.19 -12.79 27.05
N LEU A 79 -26.45 -12.53 26.70
CA LEU A 79 -26.83 -12.15 25.34
C LEU A 79 -27.69 -10.88 25.30
N GLY A 80 -27.94 -10.24 26.45
CA GLY A 80 -28.72 -9.01 26.54
C GLY A 80 -30.24 -9.18 26.41
N TRP A 81 -30.77 -10.40 26.49
CA TRP A 81 -32.20 -10.65 26.30
C TRP A 81 -33.03 -10.28 27.54
N PRO A 82 -33.94 -9.27 27.48
CA PRO A 82 -34.58 -8.71 28.67
C PRO A 82 -35.36 -9.75 29.49
N GLY A 83 -35.02 -9.92 30.75
CA GLY A 83 -35.61 -10.86 31.70
C GLY A 83 -35.35 -12.35 31.39
N GLY A 84 -34.45 -12.63 30.45
CA GLY A 84 -34.19 -13.95 29.86
C GLY A 84 -35.34 -14.46 29.00
N HIS A 85 -35.06 -15.41 28.11
CA HIS A 85 -36.05 -16.00 27.22
C HIS A 85 -35.94 -17.52 27.14
N CYS A 86 -36.96 -18.20 27.68
CA CYS A 86 -37.03 -19.66 27.62
C CYS A 86 -37.10 -20.16 26.18
N SER A 87 -36.19 -21.06 25.86
CA SER A 87 -36.04 -21.69 24.56
C SER A 87 -35.75 -23.18 24.70
N SER A 88 -35.54 -23.82 23.56
CA SER A 88 -34.97 -25.15 23.41
C SER A 88 -33.96 -25.08 22.26
N ALA A 89 -32.84 -25.80 22.39
CA ALA A 89 -31.95 -26.00 21.26
C ALA A 89 -32.72 -26.69 20.12
N CYS A 90 -32.41 -26.33 18.87
CA CYS A 90 -33.01 -26.95 17.71
C CYS A 90 -31.98 -27.25 16.63
N SER A 91 -32.25 -28.24 15.80
CA SER A 91 -31.40 -28.63 14.68
C SER A 91 -32.26 -29.23 13.57
N GLY A 92 -31.68 -29.48 12.39
CA GLY A 92 -32.43 -30.04 11.25
C GLY A 92 -33.14 -31.39 11.50
N MET A 93 -32.94 -32.04 12.65
CA MET A 93 -33.64 -33.26 13.07
C MET A 93 -34.60 -33.08 14.26
N GLU A 94 -34.52 -31.95 14.99
CA GLU A 94 -35.39 -31.62 16.12
C GLU A 94 -36.21 -30.39 15.78
N ALA A 95 -37.51 -30.61 15.51
CA ALA A 95 -38.43 -29.53 15.19
C ALA A 95 -38.81 -28.76 16.45
N CYS A 96 -38.87 -27.43 16.33
CA CYS A 96 -39.46 -26.58 17.34
C CYS A 96 -40.95 -26.89 17.54
N ALA A 97 -41.47 -26.61 18.73
CA ALA A 97 -42.88 -26.82 19.04
C ALA A 97 -43.78 -25.94 18.13
N GLU A 98 -45.05 -26.35 17.96
CA GLU A 98 -46.02 -25.59 17.17
C GLU A 98 -46.14 -24.14 17.69
N GLY A 99 -46.04 -23.16 16.79
CA GLY A 99 -46.00 -21.74 17.15
C GLY A 99 -44.59 -21.19 17.45
N SER A 100 -43.54 -21.88 17.02
CA SER A 100 -42.15 -21.43 17.13
C SER A 100 -41.28 -21.85 15.96
N GLU A 101 -40.24 -21.08 15.72
CA GLU A 101 -39.33 -21.26 14.59
C GLU A 101 -37.90 -21.46 15.07
N CYS A 102 -37.17 -22.33 14.38
CA CYS A 102 -35.77 -22.60 14.69
C CYS A 102 -34.90 -21.53 14.03
N ILE A 103 -34.27 -20.68 14.85
CA ILE A 103 -33.45 -19.56 14.39
C ILE A 103 -31.99 -19.82 14.74
N THR A 104 -31.12 -19.74 13.74
CA THR A 104 -29.67 -19.83 13.92
C THR A 104 -29.09 -18.43 14.09
N PHE A 105 -28.36 -18.22 15.17
CA PHE A 105 -27.62 -16.99 15.42
C PHE A 105 -26.28 -17.06 14.70
N VAL A 106 -26.07 -16.18 13.72
CA VAL A 106 -24.88 -16.22 12.85
C VAL A 106 -23.59 -15.93 13.63
N ALA A 107 -23.69 -15.10 14.68
CA ALA A 107 -22.59 -14.75 15.56
C ALA A 107 -22.04 -15.95 16.36
N THR A 108 -22.91 -16.78 16.95
CA THR A 108 -22.49 -17.90 17.81
C THR A 108 -22.54 -19.27 17.10
N GLY A 109 -23.28 -19.37 15.99
CA GLY A 109 -23.57 -20.62 15.29
C GLY A 109 -24.65 -21.48 15.97
N ASP A 110 -25.15 -21.06 17.14
CA ASP A 110 -26.17 -21.79 17.89
C ASP A 110 -27.56 -21.60 17.30
N SER A 111 -28.44 -22.57 17.53
CA SER A 111 -29.81 -22.56 17.03
C SER A 111 -30.83 -22.78 18.14
N TYR A 112 -31.75 -21.82 18.27
CA TYR A 112 -32.75 -21.79 19.34
C TYR A 112 -34.16 -21.67 18.76
N CYS A 113 -35.13 -22.29 19.42
CA CYS A 113 -36.54 -22.10 19.10
C CYS A 113 -37.00 -20.73 19.62
N LEU A 114 -37.46 -19.85 18.73
CA LEU A 114 -38.05 -18.56 19.09
C LEU A 114 -39.55 -18.58 18.86
N ARG A 115 -40.30 -17.92 19.75
CA ARG A 115 -41.76 -17.87 19.67
C ARG A 115 -42.19 -17.10 18.42
N ALA A 116 -43.05 -17.69 17.62
CA ALA A 116 -43.61 -17.00 16.45
C ALA A 116 -44.55 -15.86 16.87
N CYS A 117 -44.64 -14.83 16.05
CA CYS A 117 -45.47 -13.66 16.31
C CYS A 117 -46.17 -13.15 15.05
N ASP A 118 -47.17 -12.27 15.25
CA ASP A 118 -47.83 -11.55 14.16
C ASP A 118 -47.27 -10.12 14.12
N PRO A 119 -46.56 -9.71 13.04
CA PRO A 119 -46.00 -8.37 12.91
C PRO A 119 -47.04 -7.26 12.99
N ALA A 120 -48.31 -7.53 12.69
CA ALA A 120 -49.38 -6.55 12.77
C ALA A 120 -49.90 -6.31 14.20
N ALA A 121 -49.61 -7.22 15.14
CA ALA A 121 -50.12 -7.19 16.51
C ALA A 121 -49.02 -7.01 17.58
N ASP A 122 -47.75 -7.29 17.26
CA ASP A 122 -46.57 -7.25 18.14
C ASP A 122 -46.82 -7.84 19.54
N ALA A 123 -47.30 -9.08 19.57
CA ALA A 123 -47.71 -9.77 20.79
C ALA A 123 -46.53 -10.35 21.61
N CYS A 124 -45.32 -9.80 21.45
CA CYS A 124 -44.10 -10.37 22.03
C CYS A 124 -43.90 -10.05 23.52
N GLY A 125 -44.56 -9.01 24.04
CA GLY A 125 -44.47 -8.62 25.44
C GLY A 125 -43.39 -7.55 25.69
N ALA A 126 -43.29 -7.09 26.94
CA ALA A 126 -42.37 -6.00 27.28
C ALA A 126 -40.91 -6.44 27.14
N GLY A 127 -40.09 -5.60 26.48
CA GLY A 127 -38.68 -5.90 26.20
C GLY A 127 -38.45 -6.73 24.93
N TYR A 128 -39.49 -7.06 24.18
CA TYR A 128 -39.40 -7.88 22.97
C TYR A 128 -40.20 -7.25 21.83
N THR A 129 -39.74 -7.47 20.61
CA THR A 129 -40.44 -7.02 19.40
C THR A 129 -40.56 -8.17 18.41
N CYS A 130 -41.62 -8.12 17.61
CA CYS A 130 -41.87 -9.06 16.53
C CYS A 130 -41.05 -8.70 15.30
N LEU A 131 -40.02 -9.50 15.01
CA LEU A 131 -39.18 -9.35 13.82
C LEU A 131 -39.74 -10.19 12.67
N ASP A 132 -40.11 -9.52 11.58
CA ASP A 132 -40.57 -10.14 10.34
C ASP A 132 -39.39 -10.51 9.43
N LEU A 133 -39.28 -11.79 9.09
CA LEU A 133 -38.20 -12.38 8.28
C LEU A 133 -38.69 -12.79 6.89
N GLY A 134 -39.85 -12.26 6.48
CA GLY A 134 -40.48 -12.51 5.19
C GLY A 134 -41.38 -13.74 5.20
N ASP A 135 -40.81 -14.93 5.42
CA ASP A 135 -41.58 -16.18 5.43
C ASP A 135 -42.11 -16.56 6.82
N VAL A 136 -41.48 -16.04 7.87
CA VAL A 136 -41.83 -16.26 9.29
C VAL A 136 -41.56 -14.99 10.09
N ALA A 137 -42.22 -14.82 11.23
CA ALA A 137 -41.94 -13.73 12.16
C ALA A 137 -41.80 -14.28 13.58
N VAL A 138 -40.81 -13.79 14.32
CA VAL A 138 -40.43 -14.29 15.65
C VAL A 138 -40.21 -13.17 16.66
N CYS A 139 -40.46 -13.47 17.94
CA CYS A 139 -40.14 -12.56 19.03
C CYS A 139 -38.64 -12.56 19.30
N VAL A 140 -38.03 -11.39 19.18
CA VAL A 140 -36.62 -11.13 19.51
C VAL A 140 -36.54 -10.04 20.56
N ALA A 141 -35.39 -9.92 21.21
CA ALA A 141 -35.13 -8.81 22.13
C ALA A 141 -35.38 -7.46 21.44
N GLY A 142 -36.01 -6.55 22.17
CA GLY A 142 -36.51 -5.27 21.67
C GLY A 142 -36.82 -4.33 22.82
N CYS A 143 -35.90 -4.21 23.77
CA CYS A 143 -36.04 -3.24 24.85
C CYS A 143 -36.09 -1.81 24.29
N ILE A 144 -36.85 -0.96 24.98
CA ILE A 144 -37.05 0.46 24.66
C ILE A 144 -36.85 1.37 25.88
N GLU A 145 -36.66 0.80 27.06
CA GLU A 145 -36.36 1.53 28.30
C GLU A 145 -35.65 0.62 29.31
N ASP A 146 -34.79 1.21 30.13
CA ASP A 146 -33.97 0.50 31.15
C ASP A 146 -34.80 -0.36 32.11
N ALA A 147 -36.04 0.05 32.40
CA ALA A 147 -36.94 -0.68 33.29
C ALA A 147 -37.31 -2.09 32.78
N GLN A 148 -37.10 -2.37 31.49
CA GLN A 148 -37.33 -3.67 30.88
C GLN A 148 -36.18 -4.66 31.14
N CYS A 149 -34.99 -4.14 31.44
CA CYS A 149 -33.83 -4.90 31.87
C CYS A 149 -33.97 -5.25 33.37
N LYS A 150 -33.88 -6.55 33.70
CA LYS A 150 -34.14 -7.08 35.04
C LYS A 150 -32.86 -7.42 35.79
N GLU A 151 -31.80 -7.71 35.06
CA GLU A 151 -30.50 -8.10 35.61
C GLU A 151 -29.42 -7.11 35.23
N LEU A 152 -29.52 -6.50 34.05
CA LEU A 152 -28.65 -5.44 33.57
C LEU A 152 -29.32 -4.06 33.73
N PRO A 153 -28.53 -2.99 33.92
CA PRO A 153 -29.05 -1.67 34.28
C PRO A 153 -29.61 -0.84 33.12
N SER A 154 -29.20 -1.12 31.87
CA SER A 154 -29.45 -0.21 30.74
C SER A 154 -30.00 -0.94 29.52
N CYS A 155 -30.83 -0.26 28.74
CA CYS A 155 -31.35 -0.76 27.46
C CYS A 155 -30.72 -0.02 26.26
N ASN A 156 -30.12 -0.75 25.33
CA ASN A 156 -29.71 -0.22 24.04
C ASN A 156 -30.93 -0.24 23.12
N VAL A 157 -31.59 0.91 22.96
CA VAL A 157 -32.82 1.00 22.17
C VAL A 157 -32.62 0.78 20.67
N GLU A 158 -31.39 0.87 20.17
CA GLU A 158 -31.06 0.67 18.75
C GLU A 158 -30.93 -0.83 18.43
N GLN A 159 -30.29 -1.59 19.33
CA GLN A 159 -30.12 -3.04 19.20
C GLN A 159 -31.26 -3.83 19.86
N GLY A 160 -32.02 -3.22 20.77
CA GLY A 160 -33.08 -3.85 21.54
C GLY A 160 -32.59 -4.75 22.68
N LEU A 161 -31.32 -4.64 23.08
CA LEU A 161 -30.66 -5.49 24.06
C LEU A 161 -30.37 -4.75 25.38
N CYS A 162 -30.39 -5.48 26.48
CA CYS A 162 -29.98 -5.01 27.78
C CYS A 162 -28.47 -5.17 27.96
N PHE A 163 -27.81 -4.16 28.53
CA PHE A 163 -26.35 -4.14 28.73
C PHE A 163 -25.99 -3.56 30.11
N GLY A 164 -24.80 -3.94 30.60
CA GLY A 164 -24.20 -3.42 31.84
C GLY A 164 -23.03 -2.48 31.57
N PRO A 165 -22.49 -1.80 32.60
CA PRO A 165 -21.23 -1.08 32.45
C PRO A 165 -20.09 -2.07 32.18
N GLU A 166 -19.22 -1.75 31.22
CA GLU A 166 -18.05 -2.55 30.88
C GLU A 166 -17.11 -2.75 32.10
N GLN A 167 -16.64 -3.98 32.30
CA GLN A 167 -15.62 -4.28 33.32
C GLN A 167 -14.23 -4.27 32.70
N CYS A 168 -13.63 -3.08 32.62
CA CYS A 168 -12.32 -2.91 32.00
C CYS A 168 -11.22 -3.81 32.61
N GLY A 169 -10.71 -4.74 31.82
CA GLY A 169 -9.56 -5.61 32.08
C GLY A 169 -9.92 -7.03 32.53
N ASP A 170 -11.08 -7.55 32.15
CA ASP A 170 -11.52 -8.94 32.39
C ASP A 170 -11.64 -9.80 31.13
N ALA A 171 -11.22 -9.25 29.97
CA ALA A 171 -11.17 -9.83 28.64
C ALA A 171 -12.54 -10.29 28.12
N LYS A 172 -13.61 -9.62 28.54
CA LYS A 172 -14.97 -9.90 28.07
C LYS A 172 -15.67 -8.59 27.76
N ASP A 173 -16.30 -8.56 26.60
CA ASP A 173 -17.31 -7.58 26.22
C ASP A 173 -18.55 -7.75 27.13
N ASN A 174 -18.60 -7.00 28.24
CA ASN A 174 -19.65 -7.06 29.26
C ASN A 174 -20.87 -6.23 28.87
N ASP A 175 -20.72 -5.28 27.95
CA ASP A 175 -21.80 -4.43 27.46
C ASP A 175 -22.33 -4.83 26.06
N LEU A 176 -21.68 -5.81 25.44
CA LEU A 176 -22.04 -6.53 24.22
C LEU A 176 -22.05 -5.65 22.97
N ASP A 177 -21.20 -4.62 22.93
CA ASP A 177 -21.09 -3.70 21.80
C ASP A 177 -20.07 -4.13 20.72
N GLY A 178 -19.27 -5.16 21.03
CA GLY A 178 -18.32 -5.81 20.14
C GLY A 178 -16.85 -5.54 20.47
N ASP A 179 -16.57 -4.55 21.34
CA ASP A 179 -15.22 -4.25 21.83
C ASP A 179 -15.10 -4.71 23.29
N ALA A 180 -13.89 -5.09 23.73
CA ALA A 180 -13.66 -5.56 25.10
C ALA A 180 -12.53 -4.78 25.77
N ASP A 181 -12.65 -4.54 27.07
CA ASP A 181 -11.62 -3.88 27.88
C ASP A 181 -11.11 -2.55 27.29
N CYS A 182 -9.84 -2.42 26.92
CA CYS A 182 -9.25 -1.15 26.47
C CYS A 182 -9.43 -0.84 24.99
N GLN A 183 -10.06 -1.76 24.27
CA GLN A 183 -10.54 -1.55 22.91
C GLN A 183 -11.91 -0.87 22.91
N ASP A 184 -12.63 -0.98 24.03
CA ASP A 184 -13.93 -0.37 24.25
C ASP A 184 -13.78 1.12 24.63
N PHE A 185 -14.52 1.98 23.91
CA PHE A 185 -14.57 3.41 24.14
C PHE A 185 -15.10 3.77 25.55
N ASP A 186 -15.99 2.97 26.12
CA ASP A 186 -16.56 3.17 27.45
C ASP A 186 -15.55 2.89 28.59
N CYS A 187 -14.39 2.31 28.25
CA CYS A 187 -13.26 2.08 29.15
C CYS A 187 -12.16 3.16 29.12
N GLU A 188 -12.28 4.22 28.29
CA GLU A 188 -11.25 5.27 28.12
C GLU A 188 -10.68 5.83 29.46
N PRO A 189 -11.50 6.12 30.51
CA PRO A 189 -10.97 6.64 31.78
C PRO A 189 -10.23 5.58 32.60
N SER A 190 -10.68 4.32 32.57
CA SER A 190 -10.15 3.21 33.37
C SER A 190 -8.88 2.62 32.76
N CYS A 191 -8.83 2.52 31.43
CA CYS A 191 -7.65 2.07 30.70
C CYS A 191 -6.50 3.06 30.78
N LYS A 192 -6.81 4.36 30.85
CA LYS A 192 -5.80 5.38 31.14
C LYS A 192 -5.10 5.14 32.48
N GLU A 193 -5.82 4.75 33.54
CA GLU A 193 -5.20 4.43 34.83
C GLU A 193 -4.33 3.16 34.77
N LEU A 194 -4.74 2.15 33.99
CA LEU A 194 -3.97 0.92 33.77
C LEU A 194 -2.70 1.16 32.95
N VAL A 195 -2.80 1.93 31.87
CA VAL A 195 -1.69 2.39 31.02
C VAL A 195 -0.71 3.25 31.83
N GLU A 196 -1.21 4.22 32.60
CA GLU A 196 -0.38 5.02 33.51
C GLU A 196 0.34 4.16 34.55
N ALA A 197 -0.33 3.15 35.11
CA ALA A 197 0.28 2.23 36.05
C ALA A 197 1.40 1.38 35.40
N ALA A 198 1.16 0.82 34.21
CA ALA A 198 2.13 0.03 33.47
C ALA A 198 3.39 0.87 33.11
N CYS A 199 3.19 2.13 32.76
CA CYS A 199 4.28 3.04 32.38
C CYS A 199 4.95 3.77 33.54
N THR A 200 4.40 3.74 34.76
CA THR A 200 5.04 4.35 35.94
C THR A 200 6.23 3.53 36.45
N ALA A 201 6.19 2.20 36.27
CA ALA A 201 7.26 1.32 36.71
C ALA A 201 7.38 0.07 35.79
N PRO A 202 7.65 0.26 34.49
CA PRO A 202 7.87 -0.84 33.57
C PRO A 202 9.12 -1.64 33.99
N LYS A 203 9.16 -2.92 33.62
CA LYS A 203 10.28 -3.81 33.95
C LYS A 203 11.55 -3.33 33.25
N GLU A 204 12.66 -3.17 33.97
CA GLU A 204 13.93 -2.75 33.35
C GLU A 204 14.47 -3.87 32.46
N ALA A 205 14.66 -3.58 31.17
CA ALA A 205 15.14 -4.52 30.18
C ALA A 205 16.57 -4.97 30.52
N GLN A 206 16.77 -6.28 30.55
CA GLN A 206 18.06 -6.92 30.72
C GLN A 206 18.65 -7.30 29.34
N PRO A 207 19.93 -7.71 29.23
CA PRO A 207 20.48 -8.20 27.97
C PRO A 207 19.71 -9.39 27.36
N SER A 208 19.01 -10.16 28.19
CA SER A 208 18.10 -11.23 27.79
C SER A 208 16.90 -11.24 28.74
N ASN A 209 15.70 -11.25 28.18
CA ASN A 209 14.45 -11.20 28.94
C ASN A 209 13.56 -12.34 28.45
N ASP A 210 13.36 -13.33 29.30
CA ASP A 210 12.34 -14.36 29.08
C ASP A 210 11.02 -13.89 29.71
N GLY A 211 9.92 -14.05 28.99
CA GLY A 211 8.59 -13.65 29.41
C GLY A 211 7.49 -14.49 28.78
N ASP A 212 6.24 -14.19 29.12
CA ASP A 212 5.04 -14.80 28.55
C ASP A 212 3.89 -13.79 28.63
N THR A 213 3.28 -13.44 27.49
CA THR A 213 2.17 -12.46 27.44
C THR A 213 0.82 -13.10 27.80
N SER A 214 0.73 -14.42 27.92
CA SER A 214 -0.55 -15.14 28.05
C SER A 214 -1.42 -14.72 29.25
N ALA A 215 -0.82 -14.17 30.30
CA ALA A 215 -1.49 -13.72 31.52
C ALA A 215 -1.51 -12.19 31.68
N GLU A 216 -0.99 -11.47 30.70
CA GLU A 216 -0.97 -10.00 30.70
C GLU A 216 -2.30 -9.46 30.14
N LYS A 217 -2.42 -8.14 30.05
CA LYS A 217 -3.59 -7.44 29.52
C LYS A 217 -3.24 -6.79 28.19
N ASP A 218 -4.24 -6.60 27.34
CA ASP A 218 -4.13 -5.74 26.16
C ASP A 218 -4.35 -4.28 26.61
N LEU A 219 -3.26 -3.51 26.68
CA LEU A 219 -3.19 -2.12 27.14
C LEU A 219 -2.58 -1.17 26.10
N PHE A 220 -1.80 -1.68 25.15
CA PHE A 220 -1.03 -0.91 24.20
C PHE A 220 -1.10 -1.53 22.80
N GLU A 221 -1.27 -0.68 21.79
CA GLU A 221 -1.37 -1.11 20.39
C GLU A 221 -0.15 -0.62 19.60
N GLY A 222 0.61 -1.52 18.96
CA GLY A 222 1.74 -1.15 18.10
C GLY A 222 1.35 -0.99 16.62
N SER A 223 2.07 -0.15 15.86
CA SER A 223 1.71 0.08 14.44
C SER A 223 1.84 -1.15 13.53
N CYS A 224 2.62 -2.16 13.95
CA CYS A 224 2.81 -3.43 13.23
C CYS A 224 2.33 -4.66 14.01
N THR A 225 1.90 -4.49 15.27
CA THR A 225 1.37 -5.56 16.12
C THR A 225 -0.13 -5.42 16.36
N GLY A 226 -0.83 -4.45 15.76
CA GLY A 226 -2.29 -4.35 15.88
C GLY A 226 -2.78 -4.16 17.32
N GLY A 227 -4.09 -4.37 17.53
CA GLY A 227 -4.74 -4.39 18.84
C GLY A 227 -5.63 -5.62 18.91
N GLY A 228 -5.61 -6.37 20.01
CA GLY A 228 -6.29 -7.67 20.06
C GLY A 228 -5.71 -8.65 21.07
N ALA A 229 -4.48 -8.43 21.48
CA ALA A 229 -3.69 -9.42 22.20
C ALA A 229 -2.98 -8.80 23.41
N PRO A 230 -2.72 -9.59 24.47
CA PRO A 230 -1.99 -9.10 25.62
C PRO A 230 -0.56 -8.64 25.31
N ASP A 231 -0.15 -7.56 25.98
CA ASP A 231 1.15 -6.94 25.81
C ASP A 231 1.95 -6.86 27.12
N THR A 232 3.24 -6.56 27.00
CA THR A 232 4.08 -6.23 28.15
C THR A 232 5.12 -5.18 27.78
N VAL A 233 5.44 -4.31 28.74
CA VAL A 233 6.33 -3.18 28.54
C VAL A 233 7.59 -3.25 29.40
N PHE A 234 8.72 -3.00 28.75
CA PHE A 234 10.03 -2.84 29.36
C PHE A 234 10.53 -1.40 29.24
N SER A 235 11.34 -0.96 30.19
CA SER A 235 12.13 0.28 30.06
C SER A 235 13.56 -0.04 29.68
N TYR A 236 14.14 0.80 28.83
CA TYR A 236 15.55 0.78 28.48
C TYR A 236 16.15 2.16 28.62
N LYS A 237 17.35 2.25 29.18
CA LYS A 237 18.14 3.48 29.26
C LYS A 237 19.45 3.31 28.52
N ALA A 238 19.65 4.10 27.47
CA ALA A 238 20.85 4.02 26.64
C ALA A 238 22.11 4.41 27.44
N PRO A 239 23.16 3.57 27.46
CA PRO A 239 24.38 3.84 28.21
C PRO A 239 25.30 4.88 27.54
N GLY A 240 25.07 5.19 26.26
CA GLY A 240 25.84 6.12 25.44
C GLY A 240 25.12 6.39 24.11
N ASP A 241 25.72 7.22 23.26
CA ASP A 241 25.28 7.35 21.87
C ASP A 241 25.63 6.06 21.12
N GLY A 242 24.73 5.53 20.28
CA GLY A 242 24.96 4.27 19.55
C GLY A 242 23.70 3.62 19.00
N LEU A 243 23.80 2.34 18.65
CA LEU A 243 22.71 1.54 18.09
C LEU A 243 22.25 0.46 19.09
N LEU A 244 20.97 0.48 19.44
CA LEU A 244 20.29 -0.58 20.17
C LEU A 244 19.73 -1.60 19.17
N THR A 245 20.12 -2.87 19.31
CA THR A 245 19.56 -3.99 18.53
C THR A 245 18.68 -4.83 19.44
N LEU A 246 17.43 -5.02 19.07
CA LEU A 246 16.51 -5.96 19.69
C LEU A 246 16.43 -7.20 18.80
N SER A 247 16.57 -8.38 19.40
CA SER A 247 16.24 -9.65 18.75
C SER A 247 15.16 -10.32 19.57
N PHE A 248 14.05 -10.63 18.93
CA PHE A 248 12.85 -11.15 19.59
C PHE A 248 12.49 -12.51 18.99
N ASP A 249 12.22 -13.50 19.85
CA ASP A 249 11.87 -14.86 19.46
C ASP A 249 10.62 -15.29 20.25
N SER A 250 9.51 -15.46 19.55
CA SER A 250 8.23 -15.98 20.04
C SER A 250 7.96 -17.43 19.59
N GLY A 251 8.96 -18.08 18.97
CA GLY A 251 8.85 -19.42 18.40
C GLY A 251 7.90 -19.48 17.19
N ASN A 252 6.65 -19.87 17.43
CA ASN A 252 5.60 -19.95 16.39
C ASN A 252 4.38 -19.07 16.71
N ALA A 253 4.42 -18.29 17.80
CA ALA A 253 3.35 -17.35 18.11
C ALA A 253 3.52 -16.10 17.24
N ASP A 254 2.42 -15.60 16.67
CA ASP A 254 2.41 -14.39 15.85
C ASP A 254 2.43 -13.16 16.78
N MET A 255 3.64 -12.72 17.13
CA MET A 255 3.89 -11.67 18.11
C MET A 255 4.98 -10.77 17.55
N GLY A 256 5.00 -9.50 17.95
CA GLY A 256 6.02 -8.56 17.53
C GLY A 256 6.59 -7.71 18.67
N VAL A 257 7.50 -6.82 18.28
CA VAL A 257 8.19 -5.90 19.18
C VAL A 257 8.18 -4.49 18.60
N TYR A 258 7.85 -3.50 19.43
CA TYR A 258 7.91 -2.10 19.04
C TYR A 258 8.47 -1.22 20.15
N VAL A 259 8.94 -0.04 19.78
CA VAL A 259 9.67 0.86 20.67
C VAL A 259 9.08 2.26 20.60
N ARG A 260 8.85 2.88 21.76
CA ARG A 260 8.41 4.27 21.90
C ARG A 260 9.40 5.09 22.69
N SER A 261 9.55 6.36 22.32
CA SER A 261 10.31 7.33 23.11
C SER A 261 9.52 7.89 24.31
N ALA A 262 8.21 7.70 24.34
CA ALA A 262 7.37 7.90 25.52
C ALA A 262 6.32 6.80 25.65
N CYS A 263 6.31 6.14 26.80
CA CYS A 263 5.47 4.96 27.08
C CYS A 263 3.96 5.19 26.80
N ASN A 264 3.40 6.29 27.31
CA ASN A 264 1.96 6.62 27.20
C ASN A 264 1.59 7.46 25.97
N ALA A 265 2.43 7.50 24.94
CA ALA A 265 2.18 8.32 23.76
C ALA A 265 2.41 7.50 22.49
N ALA A 266 1.34 6.93 21.94
CA ALA A 266 1.39 6.09 20.74
C ALA A 266 2.11 6.78 19.56
N ALA A 267 1.91 8.09 19.39
CA ALA A 267 2.58 8.89 18.35
C ALA A 267 4.11 9.02 18.48
N THR A 268 4.70 8.46 19.55
CA THR A 268 6.16 8.50 19.81
C THR A 268 6.86 7.19 19.51
N GLU A 269 6.17 6.26 18.82
CA GLU A 269 6.75 5.06 18.26
C GLU A 269 7.88 5.41 17.29
N VAL A 270 9.05 4.79 17.50
CA VAL A 270 10.27 5.05 16.73
C VAL A 270 10.60 3.89 15.80
N ALA A 271 10.16 2.67 16.13
CA ALA A 271 10.45 1.47 15.37
C ALA A 271 9.50 0.34 15.77
N CYS A 272 9.17 -0.54 14.83
CA CYS A 272 8.30 -1.71 15.01
C CYS A 272 8.79 -2.85 14.11
N ALA A 273 8.76 -4.08 14.58
CA ALA A 273 9.01 -5.29 13.82
C ALA A 273 7.99 -6.37 14.18
N ASN A 274 7.48 -7.04 13.16
CA ASN A 274 6.57 -8.18 13.29
C ASN A 274 6.69 -9.07 12.04
N ASP A 275 7.49 -10.12 12.13
CA ASP A 275 7.64 -11.20 11.16
C ASP A 275 7.27 -12.54 11.83
N ILE A 276 6.73 -13.49 11.06
CA ILE A 276 6.50 -14.86 11.54
C ILE A 276 7.86 -15.58 11.69
N GLY A 277 8.49 -15.46 12.86
CA GLY A 277 9.82 -15.98 13.18
C GLY A 277 10.59 -15.07 14.15
N PRO A 278 11.94 -15.15 14.19
CA PRO A 278 12.72 -14.23 15.00
C PRO A 278 12.74 -12.82 14.37
N ASP A 279 12.25 -11.84 15.11
CA ASP A 279 12.29 -10.43 14.76
C ASP A 279 13.63 -9.80 15.12
N ALA A 280 14.03 -8.80 14.32
CA ALA A 280 15.16 -7.94 14.62
C ALA A 280 14.81 -6.47 14.39
N LEU A 281 15.12 -5.62 15.37
CA LEU A 281 14.84 -4.19 15.33
C LEU A 281 16.09 -3.40 15.72
N GLU A 282 16.44 -2.37 14.96
CA GLU A 282 17.58 -1.50 15.22
C GLU A 282 17.11 -0.07 15.48
N VAL A 283 17.47 0.47 16.64
CA VAL A 283 17.05 1.81 17.10
C VAL A 283 18.29 2.63 17.45
N PRO A 284 18.60 3.71 16.70
CA PRO A 284 19.63 4.66 17.10
C PRO A 284 19.22 5.37 18.40
N VAL A 285 20.14 5.46 19.36
CA VAL A 285 19.87 6.03 20.69
C VAL A 285 20.97 7.00 21.11
N LYS A 286 20.58 7.98 21.92
CA LYS A 286 21.49 8.94 22.55
C LYS A 286 21.78 8.59 23.99
N SER A 287 22.93 9.01 24.49
CA SER A 287 23.38 8.80 25.86
C SER A 287 22.33 9.26 26.87
N GLY A 288 21.83 8.31 27.66
CA GLY A 288 20.84 8.54 28.71
C GLY A 288 19.39 8.67 28.23
N GLU A 289 19.14 8.48 26.92
CA GLU A 289 17.80 8.36 26.37
C GLU A 289 17.05 7.19 27.00
N GLU A 290 15.76 7.42 27.32
CA GLU A 290 14.89 6.43 27.94
C GLU A 290 13.82 6.02 26.92
N LEU A 291 13.74 4.72 26.65
CA LEU A 291 12.81 4.12 25.71
C LEU A 291 11.90 3.13 26.42
N SER A 292 10.71 2.94 25.87
CA SER A 292 9.77 1.89 26.24
C SER A 292 9.70 0.87 25.13
N ILE A 293 10.02 -0.39 25.44
CA ILE A 293 10.02 -1.52 24.52
C ILE A 293 8.80 -2.36 24.84
N PHE A 294 7.95 -2.60 23.87
CA PHE A 294 6.72 -3.36 23.99
C PHE A 294 6.88 -4.68 23.27
N VAL A 295 6.43 -5.74 23.92
CA VAL A 295 6.22 -7.06 23.31
C VAL A 295 4.73 -7.28 23.28
N ASP A 296 4.21 -7.59 22.11
CA ASP A 296 2.78 -7.54 21.83
C ASP A 296 2.38 -8.68 20.90
N GLY A 297 1.16 -9.18 21.04
CA GLY A 297 0.56 -10.10 20.08
C GLY A 297 0.05 -9.37 18.85
N TYR A 298 -0.33 -10.06 17.77
CA TYR A 298 -0.65 -9.40 16.51
C TYR A 298 -2.10 -8.93 16.29
N GLU A 299 -3.10 -9.81 16.36
CA GLU A 299 -4.48 -9.36 16.05
C GLU A 299 -5.54 -10.21 16.75
N LEU A 300 -5.22 -11.47 17.03
CA LEU A 300 -6.16 -12.40 17.63
C LEU A 300 -5.85 -12.65 19.11
N PRO A 301 -6.85 -12.92 19.97
CA PRO A 301 -6.63 -13.23 21.38
C PRO A 301 -5.77 -14.47 21.66
N GLU A 302 -5.57 -15.33 20.66
CA GLU A 302 -4.64 -16.47 20.67
C GLU A 302 -3.18 -16.11 20.36
N ASP A 303 -2.90 -14.91 19.86
CA ASP A 303 -1.57 -14.42 19.48
C ASP A 303 -0.77 -14.00 20.71
N LYS A 304 -0.57 -14.94 21.64
CA LYS A 304 0.12 -14.74 22.91
C LYS A 304 0.93 -15.96 23.29
N GLY A 305 1.94 -15.75 24.12
CA GLY A 305 2.76 -16.87 24.55
C GLY A 305 4.12 -16.48 25.10
N PRO A 306 4.97 -17.50 25.35
CA PRO A 306 6.32 -17.30 25.83
C PRO A 306 7.19 -16.64 24.76
N PHE A 307 8.08 -15.77 25.19
CA PHE A 307 9.04 -15.08 24.32
C PHE A 307 10.40 -14.92 24.97
N THR A 308 11.42 -14.70 24.14
CA THR A 308 12.75 -14.23 24.56
C THR A 308 13.09 -12.94 23.80
N LEU A 309 13.28 -11.85 24.54
CA LEU A 309 13.75 -10.55 24.02
C LEU A 309 15.21 -10.32 24.43
N SER A 310 16.11 -10.29 23.44
CA SER A 310 17.55 -10.06 23.61
C SER A 310 17.94 -8.65 23.16
N LEU A 311 18.77 -7.97 23.96
CA LEU A 311 19.24 -6.61 23.70
C LEU A 311 20.75 -6.62 23.43
N GLY A 312 21.16 -6.03 22.30
CA GLY A 312 22.53 -5.65 21.98
C GLY A 312 22.69 -4.13 21.95
N PHE A 313 23.84 -3.62 22.37
CA PHE A 313 24.16 -2.19 22.21
C PHE A 313 25.57 -2.05 21.63
N GLN A 314 25.68 -1.29 20.54
CA GLN A 314 26.93 -0.88 19.94
C GLN A 314 27.11 0.63 20.16
N ALA A 315 28.19 1.02 20.82
CA ALA A 315 28.50 2.45 20.99
C ALA A 315 28.94 3.05 19.66
N ALA A 316 28.47 4.27 19.37
CA ALA A 316 28.97 5.08 18.27
C ALA A 316 30.40 5.58 18.59
N GLU A 317 31.28 5.50 17.61
CA GLU A 317 32.60 6.13 17.63
C GLU A 317 32.64 7.27 16.59
N PRO A 318 33.48 8.31 16.73
CA PRO A 318 33.60 9.33 15.70
C PRO A 318 33.99 8.72 14.35
N GLU A 319 33.37 9.21 13.27
CA GLU A 319 33.59 8.71 11.91
C GLU A 319 35.07 8.73 11.48
N ASP A 320 35.59 7.57 11.07
CA ASP A 320 36.89 7.43 10.41
C ASP A 320 36.67 7.48 8.90
N CYS A 321 36.84 8.68 8.33
CA CYS A 321 36.45 9.04 6.97
C CYS A 321 37.14 8.28 5.80
N ALA A 322 37.82 7.16 6.05
CA ALA A 322 38.55 6.41 5.03
C ALA A 322 38.66 4.89 5.34
N ASP A 323 37.81 4.35 6.21
CA ASP A 323 37.89 2.96 6.66
C ASP A 323 36.77 2.04 6.13
N ALA A 324 35.84 2.61 5.36
CA ALA A 324 34.69 1.95 4.76
C ALA A 324 33.69 1.37 5.77
N LYS A 325 33.60 1.97 6.96
CA LYS A 325 32.61 1.62 7.98
C LYS A 325 31.88 2.87 8.45
N ASP A 326 30.66 2.65 8.90
CA ASP A 326 29.82 3.60 9.59
C ASP A 326 30.19 3.50 11.08
N ASN A 327 31.15 4.31 11.52
CA ASN A 327 31.68 4.24 12.88
C ASN A 327 30.70 4.87 13.88
N ASP A 328 29.98 5.91 13.45
CA ASP A 328 29.06 6.65 14.31
C ASP A 328 27.61 6.12 14.28
N LEU A 329 27.34 5.17 13.38
CA LEU A 329 26.12 4.37 13.24
C LEU A 329 24.91 5.16 12.74
N ASP A 330 25.14 6.20 11.94
CA ASP A 330 24.11 7.01 11.30
C ASP A 330 23.68 6.50 9.91
N LYS A 331 24.30 5.42 9.43
CA LYS A 331 24.13 4.74 8.13
C LYS A 331 24.81 5.43 6.96
N LEU A 332 25.66 6.41 7.21
CA LEU A 332 26.57 6.99 6.24
C LEU A 332 27.98 6.46 6.51
N PHE A 333 28.82 6.50 5.47
CA PHE A 333 30.15 5.90 5.51
C PHE A 333 31.14 6.87 4.89
N ASP A 334 32.30 7.05 5.52
CA ASP A 334 33.42 7.79 4.96
C ASP A 334 33.01 9.18 4.39
N CYS A 335 33.32 9.48 3.13
CA CYS A 335 33.04 10.77 2.50
C CYS A 335 31.59 10.99 2.07
N ASP A 336 30.74 9.97 2.22
CA ASP A 336 29.29 10.15 2.11
C ASP A 336 28.68 10.73 3.39
N ASP A 337 29.45 10.71 4.48
CA ASP A 337 29.08 11.26 5.78
C ASP A 337 29.32 12.78 5.85
N PRO A 338 28.30 13.59 6.21
CA PRO A 338 28.43 15.01 6.49
C PRO A 338 29.51 15.38 7.53
N ASP A 339 29.78 14.51 8.51
CA ASP A 339 30.81 14.74 9.53
C ASP A 339 32.23 14.66 8.94
N CYS A 340 32.38 14.08 7.76
CA CYS A 340 33.63 13.93 7.03
C CYS A 340 33.96 15.06 6.04
N GLU A 341 33.09 16.07 5.88
CA GLU A 341 33.28 17.17 4.91
C GLU A 341 34.68 17.82 4.98
N THR A 342 35.18 18.05 6.20
CA THR A 342 36.49 18.73 6.39
C THR A 342 37.68 17.86 6.03
N THR A 343 37.54 16.53 6.10
CA THR A 343 38.57 15.54 5.79
C THR A 343 38.57 15.20 4.30
N CYS A 344 37.38 15.05 3.71
CA CYS A 344 37.21 14.60 2.33
C CYS A 344 37.41 15.71 1.29
N GLY A 345 37.13 16.98 1.60
CA GLY A 345 37.30 18.09 0.65
C GLY A 345 38.70 18.18 0.01
N PRO A 346 39.81 18.12 0.77
CA PRO A 346 41.16 18.09 0.22
C PRO A 346 41.47 16.84 -0.63
N LEU A 347 40.89 15.68 -0.29
CA LEU A 347 41.06 14.44 -1.04
C LEU A 347 40.33 14.51 -2.38
N ALA A 348 39.08 14.99 -2.37
CA ALA A 348 38.30 15.30 -3.56
C ALA A 348 39.04 16.27 -4.49
N THR A 349 39.59 17.36 -3.95
CA THR A 349 40.40 18.33 -4.73
C THR A 349 41.59 17.63 -5.41
N THR A 350 42.26 16.72 -4.70
CA THR A 350 43.42 15.98 -5.22
C THR A 350 43.01 15.00 -6.32
N ALA A 351 41.92 14.26 -6.13
CA ALA A 351 41.39 13.32 -7.11
C ALA A 351 40.94 14.06 -8.39
N CYS A 352 40.25 15.19 -8.25
CA CYS A 352 39.84 16.05 -9.36
C CYS A 352 41.02 16.63 -10.15
N ALA A 353 42.07 17.10 -9.45
CA ALA A 353 43.29 17.58 -10.10
C ALA A 353 44.05 16.46 -10.84
N GLY A 354 43.88 15.21 -10.40
CA GLY A 354 44.44 14.01 -11.01
C GLY A 354 43.59 13.36 -12.10
N ALA A 355 42.41 13.91 -12.41
CA ALA A 355 41.47 13.32 -13.37
C ALA A 355 42.13 13.11 -14.75
N ALA A 356 42.07 11.88 -15.25
CA ALA A 356 42.70 11.53 -16.52
C ALA A 356 41.85 12.03 -17.71
N PRO A 357 42.44 12.48 -18.82
CA PRO A 357 41.67 12.76 -20.03
C PRO A 357 40.92 11.52 -20.50
N LEU A 358 39.63 11.65 -20.78
CA LEU A 358 38.81 10.55 -21.31
C LEU A 358 39.26 10.20 -22.73
N LEU A 359 39.71 8.97 -22.93
CA LEU A 359 40.07 8.43 -24.25
C LEU A 359 38.88 7.68 -24.88
N PRO A 360 38.90 7.38 -26.20
CA PRO A 360 37.87 6.54 -26.83
C PRO A 360 37.72 5.15 -26.19
N MET A 361 38.79 4.63 -25.59
CA MET A 361 38.80 3.39 -24.82
C MET A 361 39.71 3.57 -23.62
N ASN A 362 39.18 3.34 -22.41
CA ASN A 362 39.91 3.44 -21.16
C ASN A 362 39.79 2.10 -20.44
N ALA A 363 40.91 1.42 -20.22
CA ALA A 363 40.96 0.29 -19.29
C ALA A 363 41.34 0.83 -17.91
N GLY A 364 40.59 0.47 -16.88
CA GLY A 364 40.76 0.94 -15.51
C GLY A 364 40.50 -0.14 -14.48
N ASP A 365 40.74 0.21 -13.21
CA ASP A 365 40.45 -0.63 -12.05
C ASP A 365 40.09 0.28 -10.87
N SER A 366 38.83 0.23 -10.46
CA SER A 366 38.27 1.06 -9.39
C SER A 366 38.78 0.65 -8.01
N SER A 367 39.35 -0.54 -7.85
CA SER A 367 39.94 -0.99 -6.58
C SER A 367 41.09 -0.09 -6.09
N ALA A 368 41.72 0.63 -7.04
CA ALA A 368 42.77 1.61 -6.81
C ALA A 368 42.29 3.07 -6.86
N GLY A 369 40.97 3.29 -6.92
CA GLY A 369 40.31 4.59 -6.97
C GLY A 369 40.41 5.38 -5.66
N ALA A 370 39.84 6.59 -5.65
CA ALA A 370 40.01 7.55 -4.56
C ALA A 370 39.17 7.21 -3.31
N GLY A 371 37.94 6.70 -3.49
CA GLY A 371 36.99 6.40 -2.41
C GLY A 371 36.37 7.65 -1.78
N VAL A 372 36.20 8.74 -2.53
CA VAL A 372 35.79 10.04 -1.97
C VAL A 372 34.61 10.69 -2.68
N PHE A 373 34.10 10.07 -3.73
CA PHE A 373 32.96 10.54 -4.48
C PHE A 373 31.89 9.45 -4.56
N SER A 374 30.64 9.88 -4.50
CA SER A 374 29.48 9.04 -4.79
C SER A 374 28.51 9.75 -5.74
N GLY A 375 27.88 8.98 -6.62
CA GLY A 375 26.78 9.43 -7.46
C GLY A 375 25.41 9.17 -6.82
N THR A 376 24.35 9.68 -7.42
CA THR A 376 22.97 9.39 -6.94
C THR A 376 22.53 7.95 -7.18
N CYS A 377 23.21 7.22 -8.06
CA CYS A 377 22.88 5.84 -8.43
C CYS A 377 24.06 4.85 -8.31
N ALA A 378 25.23 5.30 -7.86
CA ALA A 378 26.44 4.49 -7.69
C ALA A 378 27.39 5.13 -6.67
N GLY A 379 28.39 4.40 -6.19
CA GLY A 379 29.40 4.94 -5.27
C GLY A 379 29.02 4.89 -3.80
N GLY A 380 27.90 4.25 -3.44
CA GLY A 380 27.50 4.10 -2.04
C GLY A 380 28.36 3.10 -1.28
N GLY A 381 28.48 3.29 0.04
CA GLY A 381 29.12 2.33 0.95
C GLY A 381 30.64 2.22 0.77
N ALA A 382 31.33 3.36 0.57
CA ALA A 382 32.78 3.42 0.40
C ALA A 382 33.33 2.65 -0.81
N ALA A 383 32.50 2.55 -1.86
CA ALA A 383 33.00 2.16 -3.16
C ALA A 383 34.06 3.18 -3.63
N LYS A 384 34.98 2.69 -4.47
CA LYS A 384 36.07 3.51 -5.00
C LYS A 384 35.82 3.80 -6.47
N GLU A 385 36.36 4.92 -6.91
CA GLU A 385 36.05 5.52 -8.18
C GLU A 385 37.28 5.98 -8.95
N ASN A 386 37.19 5.90 -10.27
CA ASN A 386 38.11 6.55 -11.19
C ASN A 386 37.44 7.78 -11.81
N VAL A 387 38.17 8.89 -11.84
CA VAL A 387 37.69 10.15 -12.41
C VAL A 387 38.40 10.44 -13.74
N TYR A 388 37.59 10.67 -14.77
CA TYR A 388 38.04 11.15 -16.08
C TYR A 388 37.48 12.55 -16.36
N VAL A 389 38.14 13.29 -17.24
CA VAL A 389 37.66 14.58 -17.73
C VAL A 389 37.55 14.56 -19.25
N PHE A 390 36.42 15.02 -19.77
CA PHE A 390 36.16 15.16 -21.20
C PHE A 390 35.81 16.61 -21.53
N THR A 391 36.50 17.18 -22.52
CA THR A 391 36.17 18.50 -23.07
C THR A 391 35.68 18.32 -24.51
N PRO A 392 34.39 18.51 -24.79
CA PRO A 392 33.82 18.33 -26.11
C PRO A 392 34.43 19.32 -27.12
N PRO A 393 34.90 18.85 -28.30
CA PRO A 393 35.44 19.73 -29.33
C PRO A 393 34.37 20.52 -30.11
N ALA A 394 33.10 20.16 -29.95
CA ALA A 394 31.92 20.81 -30.52
C ALA A 394 30.71 20.51 -29.61
N THR A 395 29.57 21.13 -29.87
CA THR A 395 28.30 20.72 -29.23
C THR A 395 27.85 19.41 -29.85
N GLY A 396 27.38 18.45 -29.04
CA GLY A 396 26.94 17.15 -29.53
C GLY A 396 26.70 16.12 -28.43
N GLU A 397 26.56 14.87 -28.82
CA GLU A 397 26.26 13.75 -27.93
C GLU A 397 27.54 13.02 -27.53
N LEU A 398 27.76 12.86 -26.22
CA LEU A 398 28.70 11.88 -25.68
C LEU A 398 27.94 10.62 -25.31
N LYS A 399 28.34 9.50 -25.92
CA LYS A 399 27.89 8.16 -25.56
C LYS A 399 29.01 7.41 -24.85
N LEU A 400 28.70 6.90 -23.66
CA LEU A 400 29.57 6.05 -22.85
C LEU A 400 29.01 4.63 -22.81
N SER A 401 29.91 3.65 -22.84
CA SER A 401 29.59 2.27 -22.58
C SER A 401 30.65 1.67 -21.66
N LEU A 402 30.24 1.32 -20.44
CA LEU A 402 31.09 0.73 -19.42
C LEU A 402 30.83 -0.78 -19.36
N SER A 403 31.90 -1.58 -19.46
CA SER A 403 31.85 -3.03 -19.33
C SER A 403 32.72 -3.47 -18.16
N SER A 404 32.17 -4.31 -17.29
CA SER A 404 32.85 -4.81 -16.09
C SER A 404 32.33 -6.19 -15.71
N THR A 405 33.17 -6.99 -15.04
CA THR A 405 32.74 -8.25 -14.40
C THR A 405 32.09 -8.06 -13.03
N THR A 406 32.38 -6.94 -12.36
CA THR A 406 31.69 -6.48 -11.14
C THR A 406 30.63 -5.45 -11.47
N ASN A 407 29.78 -5.12 -10.49
CA ASN A 407 28.70 -4.15 -10.67
C ASN A 407 29.21 -2.71 -10.52
N HIS A 408 29.41 -2.00 -11.63
CA HIS A 408 29.81 -0.60 -11.61
C HIS A 408 28.66 0.29 -12.08
N GLY A 409 28.63 1.52 -11.58
CA GLY A 409 27.85 2.59 -12.17
C GLY A 409 28.73 3.67 -12.82
N LEU A 410 28.06 4.53 -13.59
CA LEU A 410 28.63 5.74 -14.18
C LEU A 410 27.84 6.95 -13.70
N TYR A 411 28.54 8.01 -13.33
CA TYR A 411 27.91 9.33 -13.16
C TYR A 411 28.80 10.44 -13.69
N LEU A 412 28.16 11.55 -14.07
CA LEU A 412 28.82 12.70 -14.65
C LEU A 412 28.51 13.94 -13.83
N ARG A 413 29.52 14.80 -13.64
CA ARG A 413 29.36 16.11 -12.99
C ARG A 413 29.92 17.23 -13.84
N SER A 414 29.28 18.40 -13.83
CA SER A 414 29.85 19.59 -14.49
C SER A 414 30.99 20.23 -13.69
N THR A 415 30.98 20.04 -12.37
CA THR A 415 32.07 20.41 -11.45
C THR A 415 32.48 19.17 -10.67
N CYS A 416 33.76 18.81 -10.70
CA CYS A 416 34.21 17.51 -10.21
C CYS A 416 33.91 17.26 -8.72
N ASP A 417 34.24 18.21 -7.85
CA ASP A 417 34.14 18.13 -6.39
C ASP A 417 32.80 18.63 -5.83
N ASP A 418 31.85 19.00 -6.69
CA ASP A 418 30.52 19.45 -6.28
C ASP A 418 29.46 18.40 -6.66
N LYS A 419 29.02 17.63 -5.67
CA LYS A 419 27.98 16.59 -5.80
C LYS A 419 26.66 17.15 -6.33
N ALA A 420 26.34 18.43 -6.08
CA ALA A 420 25.11 19.05 -6.56
C ALA A 420 25.11 19.30 -8.08
N THR A 421 26.26 19.14 -8.74
CA THR A 421 26.41 19.34 -10.19
C THR A 421 26.35 18.05 -11.00
N GLU A 422 25.87 16.96 -10.40
CA GLU A 422 25.59 15.73 -11.14
C GLU A 422 24.58 15.98 -12.26
N VAL A 423 24.96 15.65 -13.49
CA VAL A 423 24.15 15.88 -14.69
C VAL A 423 23.48 14.59 -15.19
N SER A 424 24.04 13.43 -14.88
CA SER A 424 23.50 12.14 -15.27
C SER A 424 24.17 11.02 -14.46
N CYS A 425 23.42 9.96 -14.20
CA CYS A 425 23.88 8.75 -13.52
C CYS A 425 23.21 7.53 -14.17
N VAL A 426 23.93 6.44 -14.36
CA VAL A 426 23.38 5.15 -14.79
C VAL A 426 24.01 3.99 -14.02
N ASN A 427 23.14 3.08 -13.56
CA ASN A 427 23.46 1.81 -12.92
C ASN A 427 22.28 0.85 -13.18
N SER A 428 22.14 0.39 -14.42
CA SER A 428 20.99 -0.37 -14.92
C SER A 428 21.30 -1.85 -15.18
N ALA A 429 22.56 -2.27 -15.06
CA ALA A 429 23.08 -3.57 -15.44
C ALA A 429 23.88 -4.19 -14.28
N VAL A 430 23.28 -5.14 -13.57
CA VAL A 430 24.00 -6.02 -12.65
C VAL A 430 25.12 -6.76 -13.39
N GLY A 431 26.33 -6.72 -12.82
CA GLY A 431 27.62 -7.13 -13.41
C GLY A 431 27.58 -8.09 -14.62
N GLY A 432 28.16 -7.64 -15.74
CA GLY A 432 28.37 -8.45 -16.95
C GLY A 432 27.64 -7.96 -18.20
N ALA A 433 26.64 -7.09 -18.08
CA ALA A 433 26.07 -6.34 -19.21
C ALA A 433 26.61 -4.90 -19.21
N PRO A 434 26.81 -4.26 -20.38
CA PRO A 434 27.38 -2.92 -20.42
C PRO A 434 26.38 -1.87 -19.90
N GLU A 435 26.86 -0.97 -19.04
CA GLU A 435 26.15 0.25 -18.70
C GLU A 435 26.30 1.26 -19.84
N THR A 436 25.22 1.90 -20.27
CA THR A 436 25.27 2.90 -21.35
C THR A 436 24.63 4.20 -20.95
N LEU A 437 25.34 5.31 -21.21
CA LEU A 437 24.90 6.67 -20.91
C LEU A 437 25.07 7.53 -22.16
N SER A 438 24.04 8.28 -22.53
CA SER A 438 24.06 9.25 -23.63
C SER A 438 23.68 10.62 -23.08
N ILE A 439 24.48 11.65 -23.37
CA ILE A 439 24.24 13.01 -22.86
C ILE A 439 24.64 14.07 -23.89
N ALA A 440 23.85 15.14 -23.97
CA ALA A 440 24.20 16.34 -24.73
C ALA A 440 25.26 17.16 -23.99
N LEU A 441 26.33 17.54 -24.67
CA LEU A 441 27.37 18.41 -24.13
C LEU A 441 27.59 19.62 -25.03
N MET A 442 27.93 20.75 -24.42
CA MET A 442 28.29 21.98 -25.13
C MET A 442 29.79 22.00 -25.47
N ALA A 443 30.14 22.60 -26.61
CA ALA A 443 31.53 22.81 -27.00
C ALA A 443 32.35 23.50 -25.91
N ASP A 444 33.58 23.03 -25.68
CA ASP A 444 34.56 23.61 -24.75
C ASP A 444 34.14 23.67 -23.27
N VAL A 445 33.03 23.02 -22.89
CA VAL A 445 32.59 22.90 -21.48
C VAL A 445 33.00 21.51 -20.95
N PRO A 446 33.96 21.43 -20.00
CA PRO A 446 34.41 20.14 -19.48
C PRO A 446 33.32 19.45 -18.65
N VAL A 447 33.29 18.12 -18.72
CA VAL A 447 32.51 17.25 -17.84
C VAL A 447 33.43 16.22 -17.22
N TYR A 448 33.15 15.86 -15.97
CA TYR A 448 33.87 14.82 -15.23
C TYR A 448 33.05 13.54 -15.24
N VAL A 449 33.67 12.43 -15.63
CA VAL A 449 33.07 11.11 -15.73
C VAL A 449 33.63 10.24 -14.62
N PHE A 450 32.77 9.70 -13.78
CA PHE A 450 33.12 8.84 -12.66
C PHE A 450 32.71 7.41 -13.00
N VAL A 451 33.65 6.49 -12.84
CA VAL A 451 33.40 5.04 -12.88
C VAL A 451 33.54 4.53 -11.47
N ASP A 452 32.47 3.97 -10.91
CA ASP A 452 32.37 3.73 -9.47
C ASP A 452 31.71 2.38 -9.18
N GLY A 453 32.05 1.76 -8.05
CA GLY A 453 31.34 0.55 -7.59
C GLY A 453 29.89 0.88 -7.25
N SER A 454 28.96 -0.05 -7.50
CA SER A 454 27.53 0.23 -7.33
C SER A 454 27.13 0.50 -5.87
N ALA A 455 27.44 -0.42 -4.96
CA ALA A 455 26.86 -0.43 -3.60
C ALA A 455 27.86 -0.73 -2.47
N GLY A 456 29.16 -0.84 -2.78
CA GLY A 456 30.19 -0.96 -1.74
C GLY A 456 31.53 -1.49 -2.27
N PRO A 457 32.47 -1.85 -1.38
CA PRO A 457 33.85 -2.14 -1.77
C PRO A 457 33.98 -3.45 -2.55
N MET A 458 33.00 -4.34 -2.44
CA MET A 458 32.95 -5.62 -3.18
C MET A 458 32.61 -5.45 -4.66
N ASP A 459 32.06 -4.29 -5.03
CA ASP A 459 31.73 -3.97 -6.41
C ASP A 459 32.90 -3.34 -7.18
N ALA A 460 34.00 -3.03 -6.48
CA ALA A 460 35.22 -2.54 -7.11
C ALA A 460 35.89 -3.62 -7.98
N GLY A 461 36.53 -3.19 -9.06
CA GLY A 461 37.24 -4.09 -9.96
C GLY A 461 37.65 -3.46 -11.28
N ALA A 462 38.20 -4.30 -12.16
CA ALA A 462 38.62 -3.90 -13.49
C ALA A 462 37.43 -3.60 -14.42
N PHE A 463 37.57 -2.59 -15.27
CA PHE A 463 36.56 -2.18 -16.23
C PHE A 463 37.16 -1.69 -17.55
N ASP A 464 36.34 -1.72 -18.61
CA ASP A 464 36.59 -1.07 -19.90
C ASP A 464 35.51 -0.01 -20.15
N LEU A 465 35.92 1.25 -20.25
CA LEU A 465 35.05 2.39 -20.59
C LEU A 465 35.29 2.83 -22.03
N ALA A 466 34.34 2.52 -22.91
CA ALA A 466 34.29 3.00 -24.28
C ALA A 466 33.56 4.35 -24.34
N SER A 467 34.10 5.31 -25.07
CA SER A 467 33.47 6.60 -25.32
C SER A 467 33.38 6.89 -26.81
N THR A 468 32.27 7.47 -27.24
CA THR A 468 32.06 7.94 -28.62
C THR A 468 31.39 9.30 -28.55
N PHE A 469 31.93 10.27 -29.28
CA PHE A 469 31.37 11.62 -29.36
C PHE A 469 30.91 11.91 -30.78
N THR A 470 29.65 12.32 -30.93
CA THR A 470 29.03 12.69 -32.22
C THR A 470 28.64 14.17 -32.16
N PRO A 471 29.28 15.06 -32.93
CA PRO A 471 28.85 16.44 -33.04
C PRO A 471 27.40 16.54 -33.54
N ALA A 472 26.59 17.39 -32.92
CA ALA A 472 25.25 17.72 -33.41
C ALA A 472 25.38 18.70 -34.59
N LEU A 473 24.74 18.37 -35.71
CA LEU A 473 24.79 19.11 -36.97
C LEU A 473 23.38 19.25 -37.54
N CYS A 474 22.69 20.32 -37.16
CA CYS A 474 21.35 20.58 -37.66
C CYS A 474 21.26 20.58 -39.20
N GLY A 475 20.32 19.80 -39.72
CA GLY A 475 20.05 19.59 -41.13
C GLY A 475 20.84 18.44 -41.77
N ASP A 476 21.26 17.43 -41.00
CA ASP A 476 21.99 16.24 -41.50
C ASP A 476 21.14 14.95 -41.59
N ASP A 477 19.82 15.09 -41.45
CA ASP A 477 18.81 14.04 -41.40
C ASP A 477 18.94 13.09 -40.18
N LYS A 478 19.67 13.47 -39.13
CA LYS A 478 19.80 12.66 -37.90
C LYS A 478 19.65 13.50 -36.65
N VAL A 479 18.68 13.13 -35.82
CA VAL A 479 18.54 13.71 -34.49
C VAL A 479 19.67 13.23 -33.57
N THR A 480 20.64 14.10 -33.31
CA THR A 480 21.75 13.91 -32.37
C THR A 480 21.61 14.90 -31.22
N LEU A 481 21.67 14.43 -29.97
CA LEU A 481 21.52 15.30 -28.80
C LEU A 481 22.48 16.51 -28.87
N PRO A 482 22.01 17.77 -28.67
CA PRO A 482 20.71 18.20 -28.13
C PRO A 482 19.62 18.60 -29.15
N GLU A 483 19.72 18.14 -30.41
CA GLU A 483 18.67 18.36 -31.41
C GLU A 483 17.36 17.73 -30.94
N GLU A 484 16.25 18.44 -31.14
CA GLU A 484 14.90 17.92 -30.87
C GLU A 484 14.25 17.35 -32.13
N CYS A 485 14.75 17.78 -33.30
CA CYS A 485 14.31 17.40 -34.62
C CYS A 485 15.47 17.60 -35.60
N ASP A 486 15.42 16.96 -36.76
CA ASP A 486 16.29 17.25 -37.89
C ASP A 486 15.54 16.88 -39.18
N ASP A 487 15.24 17.88 -40.01
CA ASP A 487 14.46 17.72 -41.24
C ASP A 487 15.34 17.81 -42.51
N GLY A 488 16.66 17.68 -42.36
CA GLY A 488 17.61 17.79 -43.48
C GLY A 488 17.74 19.21 -44.04
N ALA A 489 17.12 20.21 -43.40
CA ALA A 489 17.16 21.60 -43.80
C ALA A 489 17.58 22.52 -42.64
N LEU A 490 18.02 23.73 -43.00
CA LEU A 490 18.36 24.80 -42.04
C LEU A 490 17.24 25.86 -41.93
N ALA A 491 16.08 25.62 -42.55
CA ALA A 491 15.03 26.63 -42.72
C ALA A 491 13.73 26.17 -42.06
N GLY A 492 13.36 26.76 -40.92
CA GLY A 492 12.22 26.31 -40.12
C GLY A 492 10.85 26.66 -40.62
N VAL A 493 10.42 26.01 -41.71
CA VAL A 493 9.09 26.19 -42.31
C VAL A 493 8.19 24.95 -42.16
N ASP A 494 8.73 23.86 -41.63
CA ASP A 494 8.17 22.50 -41.63
C ASP A 494 8.28 21.79 -40.28
N GLY A 495 8.60 22.55 -39.22
CA GLY A 495 8.47 22.11 -37.82
C GLY A 495 9.76 22.08 -37.04
N CYS A 496 10.91 22.13 -37.72
CA CYS A 496 12.23 22.18 -37.11
C CYS A 496 12.95 23.49 -37.47
N ASP A 497 13.37 24.31 -36.51
CA ASP A 497 14.10 25.53 -36.84
C ASP A 497 15.58 25.31 -37.19
N ALA A 498 16.25 26.39 -37.58
CA ALA A 498 17.68 26.38 -37.91
C ALA A 498 18.60 25.97 -36.73
N MET A 499 18.06 25.89 -35.52
CA MET A 499 18.75 25.45 -34.29
C MET A 499 18.27 24.05 -33.87
N CYS A 500 17.52 23.35 -34.74
CA CYS A 500 16.96 22.04 -34.53
C CYS A 500 16.07 21.95 -33.28
N LYS A 501 15.25 22.98 -33.10
CA LYS A 501 14.19 23.07 -32.10
C LYS A 501 12.83 23.01 -32.76
N PHE A 502 11.87 22.36 -32.10
CA PHE A 502 10.51 22.33 -32.58
C PHE A 502 9.92 23.75 -32.59
N VAL A 503 9.34 24.16 -33.72
CA VAL A 503 8.59 25.42 -33.83
C VAL A 503 7.08 25.15 -33.81
N PRO A 504 6.28 26.01 -33.14
CA PRO A 504 4.83 25.91 -33.22
C PRO A 504 4.35 26.00 -34.67
N GLN A 505 3.64 24.98 -35.13
CA GLN A 505 3.14 24.92 -36.50
C GLN A 505 1.68 25.37 -36.59
N SER A 506 1.34 26.01 -37.71
CA SER A 506 -0.04 26.26 -38.10
C SER A 506 -0.28 25.79 -39.52
N GLU A 507 -1.50 25.36 -39.82
CA GLU A 507 -1.88 25.03 -41.19
C GLU A 507 -1.66 26.22 -42.15
N ALA A 508 -1.46 25.89 -43.43
CA ALA A 508 -1.37 26.87 -44.50
C ALA A 508 -2.33 26.50 -45.64
N GLU A 509 -3.39 27.28 -45.79
CA GLU A 509 -4.39 27.06 -46.83
C GLU A 509 -3.97 27.65 -48.20
N PRO A 510 -4.27 26.99 -49.33
CA PRO A 510 -5.11 25.79 -49.48
C PRO A 510 -4.34 24.46 -49.24
N ASN A 511 -4.90 23.54 -48.44
CA ASN A 511 -4.35 22.21 -48.16
C ASN A 511 -5.37 21.07 -48.37
N ASN A 512 -6.41 21.31 -49.18
CA ASN A 512 -7.59 20.46 -49.31
C ASN A 512 -7.40 19.13 -50.08
N ALA A 513 -6.16 18.74 -50.38
CA ALA A 513 -5.79 17.52 -51.09
C ALA A 513 -4.32 17.14 -50.84
N ALA A 514 -3.96 15.87 -51.08
CA ALA A 514 -2.58 15.38 -51.00
C ALA A 514 -1.58 16.24 -51.80
N ALA A 515 -1.96 16.71 -52.99
CA ALA A 515 -1.08 17.53 -53.84
C ALA A 515 -0.81 18.95 -53.30
N THR A 516 -1.60 19.39 -52.32
CA THR A 516 -1.53 20.73 -51.72
C THR A 516 -1.26 20.67 -50.21
N SER A 517 -0.96 19.48 -49.67
CA SER A 517 -0.81 19.26 -48.23
C SER A 517 0.26 20.13 -47.59
N ASN A 518 0.09 20.43 -46.31
CA ASN A 518 1.15 21.05 -45.50
C ASN A 518 2.18 20.00 -45.10
N MET A 519 3.47 20.26 -45.35
CA MET A 519 4.54 19.39 -44.88
C MET A 519 4.67 19.48 -43.36
N VAL A 520 4.76 18.34 -42.70
CA VAL A 520 4.95 18.21 -41.25
C VAL A 520 5.98 17.12 -41.01
N HIS A 521 6.94 17.39 -40.11
CA HIS A 521 7.82 16.37 -39.58
C HIS A 521 7.20 15.77 -38.31
N GLU A 522 7.44 16.36 -37.13
CA GLU A 522 6.87 15.92 -35.86
C GLU A 522 6.34 17.11 -35.04
N GLY A 523 5.45 16.86 -34.09
CA GLY A 523 4.95 17.86 -33.16
C GLY A 523 3.52 18.32 -33.44
N LYS A 524 3.13 19.43 -32.82
CA LYS A 524 1.73 19.91 -32.78
C LYS A 524 1.48 21.00 -33.82
N VAL A 525 0.53 20.74 -34.71
CA VAL A 525 -0.01 21.71 -35.66
C VAL A 525 -1.33 22.27 -35.15
N THR A 526 -1.51 23.59 -35.22
CA THR A 526 -2.79 24.25 -34.98
C THR A 526 -3.49 24.53 -36.30
N ALA A 527 -4.77 24.15 -36.38
CA ALA A 527 -5.52 24.09 -37.63
C ALA A 527 -7.01 24.38 -37.38
N ALA A 528 -7.81 24.48 -38.44
CA ALA A 528 -9.23 24.76 -38.33
C ALA A 528 -9.99 24.25 -39.55
N ILE A 529 -10.97 23.37 -39.32
CA ILE A 529 -11.96 22.98 -40.32
C ILE A 529 -12.88 24.18 -40.59
N MET A 530 -12.55 25.03 -41.55
CA MET A 530 -13.30 26.17 -42.04
C MET A 530 -12.90 26.59 -43.49
N PRO A 531 -13.83 26.49 -44.48
CA PRO A 531 -15.29 26.41 -44.31
C PRO A 531 -15.82 25.01 -44.00
N ALA A 532 -17.13 24.91 -43.75
CA ALA A 532 -17.78 23.62 -43.48
C ALA A 532 -17.55 22.61 -44.62
N ALA A 533 -17.37 21.34 -44.24
CA ALA A 533 -17.09 20.21 -45.13
C ALA A 533 -15.73 20.24 -45.84
N GLU A 534 -14.78 21.04 -45.36
CA GLU A 534 -13.39 20.93 -45.80
C GLU A 534 -12.64 19.75 -45.17
N SER A 535 -11.41 19.55 -45.64
CA SER A 535 -10.49 18.62 -44.99
C SER A 535 -9.06 19.10 -45.16
N ASP A 536 -8.31 19.08 -44.08
CA ASP A 536 -6.91 19.46 -44.05
C ASP A 536 -6.02 18.26 -44.34
N TRP A 537 -5.08 18.44 -45.26
CA TRP A 537 -4.10 17.40 -45.59
C TRP A 537 -2.70 17.80 -45.13
N PHE A 538 -2.05 16.87 -44.45
CA PHE A 538 -0.67 16.96 -44.00
C PHE A 538 0.16 15.87 -44.68
N ALA A 539 1.35 16.23 -45.17
CA ALA A 539 2.32 15.28 -45.69
C ALA A 539 3.39 15.05 -44.63
N VAL A 540 3.64 13.78 -44.31
CA VAL A 540 4.53 13.34 -43.23
C VAL A 540 5.71 12.60 -43.86
N ALA A 541 6.92 13.12 -43.64
CA ALA A 541 8.15 12.49 -44.10
C ALA A 541 8.55 11.36 -43.15
N VAL A 542 8.60 10.12 -43.64
CA VAL A 542 9.01 8.95 -42.86
C VAL A 542 10.47 8.62 -43.15
N PRO A 543 11.37 8.63 -42.14
CA PRO A 543 12.83 8.62 -42.37
C PRO A 543 13.41 7.24 -42.69
N GLY A 544 12.81 6.14 -42.21
CA GLY A 544 13.44 4.82 -42.27
C GLY A 544 12.46 3.65 -42.43
N PRO A 545 12.98 2.44 -42.69
CA PRO A 545 12.17 1.23 -42.66
C PRO A 545 11.75 0.92 -41.22
N MET A 546 10.51 0.45 -41.06
CA MET A 546 9.85 0.10 -39.79
C MET A 546 9.36 1.28 -38.95
N SER A 547 9.39 2.50 -39.46
CA SER A 547 8.89 3.67 -38.73
C SER A 547 7.39 3.61 -38.48
N THR A 548 6.94 4.39 -37.50
CA THR A 548 5.55 4.46 -37.05
C THR A 548 5.04 5.89 -37.09
N ILE A 549 3.91 6.12 -37.77
CA ILE A 549 3.18 7.39 -37.68
C ILE A 549 2.08 7.25 -36.64
N VAL A 550 2.03 8.18 -35.69
CA VAL A 550 0.87 8.43 -34.82
C VAL A 550 0.38 9.85 -35.06
N ALA A 551 -0.90 10.01 -35.37
CA ALA A 551 -1.53 11.32 -35.52
C ALA A 551 -2.77 11.39 -34.62
N THR A 552 -2.80 12.39 -33.73
CA THR A 552 -3.86 12.54 -32.72
C THR A 552 -4.39 13.96 -32.71
N THR A 553 -5.71 14.11 -32.85
CA THR A 553 -6.37 15.41 -32.82
C THR A 553 -6.72 15.84 -31.40
N GLY A 554 -6.86 17.14 -31.20
CA GLY A 554 -7.13 17.76 -29.92
C GLY A 554 -7.76 19.15 -30.06
N GLY A 555 -8.33 19.68 -28.99
CA GLY A 555 -8.87 21.03 -28.94
C GLY A 555 -7.83 22.13 -29.16
N SER A 556 -8.22 23.24 -29.80
CA SER A 556 -7.39 24.44 -29.95
C SER A 556 -8.24 25.71 -29.83
N LYS A 557 -7.61 26.82 -29.43
CA LYS A 557 -8.24 28.15 -29.26
C LYS A 557 -9.61 28.13 -28.53
N GLY A 558 -9.73 27.33 -27.48
CA GLY A 558 -10.93 27.23 -26.64
C GLY A 558 -11.95 26.16 -27.07
N SER A 559 -11.68 25.42 -28.15
CA SER A 559 -12.45 24.23 -28.53
C SER A 559 -11.98 23.01 -27.73
N SER A 560 -12.88 22.06 -27.43
CA SER A 560 -12.58 20.83 -26.66
C SER A 560 -13.14 19.59 -27.34
N CYS A 561 -12.46 18.46 -27.18
CA CYS A 561 -12.93 17.15 -27.66
C CYS A 561 -14.12 16.59 -26.85
N GLN A 562 -14.49 17.28 -25.77
CA GLN A 562 -15.59 16.90 -24.88
C GLN A 562 -16.76 17.87 -25.05
N PRO A 563 -18.01 17.38 -24.95
CA PRO A 563 -19.18 18.24 -24.95
C PRO A 563 -19.23 19.07 -23.65
N ALA A 564 -19.22 20.40 -23.76
CA ALA A 564 -19.34 21.30 -22.63
C ALA A 564 -20.66 22.10 -22.73
N GLY A 565 -21.51 22.03 -21.70
CA GLY A 565 -22.69 22.89 -21.57
C GLY A 565 -23.77 22.71 -22.65
N GLY A 566 -23.83 21.55 -23.31
CA GLY A 566 -24.83 21.25 -24.36
C GLY A 566 -24.46 21.76 -25.76
N ALA A 567 -23.26 22.32 -25.95
CA ALA A 567 -22.66 22.50 -27.26
C ALA A 567 -21.89 21.23 -27.65
N MET A 568 -22.06 20.76 -28.89
CA MET A 568 -21.17 19.73 -29.43
C MET A 568 -19.75 20.30 -29.42
N GLY A 569 -18.79 19.55 -28.86
CA GLY A 569 -17.37 19.89 -28.91
C GLY A 569 -16.83 19.82 -30.35
N ILE A 570 -15.52 19.70 -30.50
CA ILE A 570 -14.95 19.29 -31.80
C ILE A 570 -15.18 17.81 -32.00
N ASP A 571 -15.51 17.43 -33.22
CA ASP A 571 -15.79 16.06 -33.63
C ASP A 571 -15.05 15.82 -34.95
N THR A 572 -13.85 15.26 -34.83
CA THR A 572 -12.90 15.12 -35.93
C THR A 572 -12.98 13.73 -36.55
N GLU A 573 -12.43 13.58 -37.75
CA GLU A 573 -12.14 12.30 -38.39
C GLU A 573 -10.70 12.37 -38.89
N ILE A 574 -9.89 11.34 -38.63
CA ILE A 574 -8.51 11.23 -39.13
C ILE A 574 -8.32 10.00 -40.01
N GLN A 575 -7.59 10.17 -41.11
CA GLN A 575 -7.17 9.11 -42.01
C GLN A 575 -5.67 9.20 -42.27
N ILE A 576 -4.95 8.08 -42.14
CA ILE A 576 -3.56 7.93 -42.59
C ILE A 576 -3.60 7.19 -43.92
N LEU A 577 -3.01 7.76 -44.96
CA LEU A 577 -2.98 7.25 -46.33
C LEU A 577 -1.55 6.91 -46.77
N ASP A 578 -1.45 6.03 -47.77
CA ASP A 578 -0.19 5.60 -48.38
C ASP A 578 0.54 6.71 -49.15
N THR A 579 1.69 6.36 -49.74
CA THR A 579 2.59 7.33 -50.38
C THR A 579 2.04 7.99 -51.65
N ASP A 580 0.97 7.44 -52.23
CA ASP A 580 0.26 8.06 -53.35
C ASP A 580 -0.91 8.95 -52.86
N GLY A 581 -1.21 8.93 -51.56
CA GLY A 581 -2.33 9.65 -50.96
C GLY A 581 -3.69 9.07 -51.33
N ILE A 582 -3.75 7.78 -51.69
CA ILE A 582 -4.96 7.14 -52.22
C ILE A 582 -5.47 6.03 -51.29
N LYS A 583 -4.58 5.13 -50.84
CA LYS A 583 -5.00 3.98 -50.04
C LYS A 583 -5.03 4.37 -48.56
N GLU A 584 -6.19 4.26 -47.94
CA GLU A 584 -6.32 4.34 -46.49
C GLU A 584 -5.58 3.18 -45.81
N LEU A 585 -4.67 3.53 -44.90
CA LEU A 585 -3.90 2.60 -44.07
C LEU A 585 -4.49 2.49 -42.66
N ALA A 586 -4.99 3.60 -42.13
CA ALA A 586 -5.73 3.65 -40.86
C ALA A 586 -6.75 4.79 -40.90
N LYS A 587 -7.83 4.62 -40.15
CA LYS A 587 -8.87 5.64 -39.96
C LYS A 587 -9.41 5.57 -38.55
N ASN A 588 -9.70 6.74 -37.98
CA ASN A 588 -10.41 6.84 -36.72
C ASN A 588 -11.30 8.09 -36.70
N ASP A 589 -12.48 8.01 -36.11
CA ASP A 589 -13.37 9.16 -35.87
C ASP A 589 -13.28 9.57 -34.38
N ASP A 590 -13.15 8.62 -33.47
CA ASP A 590 -13.16 8.83 -32.03
C ASP A 590 -12.11 7.98 -31.29
N ILE A 591 -11.45 8.54 -30.27
CA ILE A 591 -10.42 7.83 -29.47
C ILE A 591 -11.03 6.72 -28.55
N PHE A 592 -12.34 6.45 -28.65
CA PHE A 592 -13.12 5.40 -27.98
C PHE A 592 -13.36 5.51 -26.47
N TYR A 593 -14.52 4.94 -26.11
CA TYR A 593 -15.30 4.81 -24.89
C TYR A 593 -14.90 3.56 -24.08
N MET A 594 -14.15 3.69 -22.98
CA MET A 594 -13.96 2.53 -22.07
C MET A 594 -15.23 2.28 -21.25
N ALA A 595 -15.63 1.01 -21.19
CA ALA A 595 -16.66 0.51 -20.29
C ALA A 595 -16.28 0.79 -18.82
N GLY A 596 -16.81 1.88 -18.25
CA GLY A 596 -16.77 2.13 -16.81
C GLY A 596 -16.38 3.52 -16.32
N GLY A 597 -16.10 4.51 -17.19
CA GLY A 597 -15.82 5.90 -16.76
C GLY A 597 -16.64 6.95 -17.54
N PRO A 598 -16.93 8.14 -16.99
CA PRO A 598 -17.65 9.17 -17.73
C PRO A 598 -16.67 10.07 -18.48
N GLN A 599 -16.63 9.98 -19.81
CA GLN A 599 -16.44 11.10 -20.76
C GLN A 599 -16.32 10.61 -22.22
N ASP A 600 -17.15 11.17 -23.11
CA ASP A 600 -17.01 11.02 -24.56
C ASP A 600 -15.83 11.88 -25.07
N ASN A 601 -14.90 11.30 -25.83
CA ASN A 601 -13.80 12.01 -26.49
C ASN A 601 -13.99 11.93 -28.01
N TYR A 602 -14.56 12.99 -28.59
CA TYR A 602 -14.86 13.10 -30.03
C TYR A 602 -13.66 13.53 -30.88
N CYS A 603 -12.45 13.59 -30.30
CA CYS A 603 -11.23 13.68 -31.09
C CYS A 603 -10.79 12.29 -31.57
N SER A 604 -10.07 12.26 -32.68
CA SER A 604 -9.61 11.05 -33.35
C SER A 604 -8.10 10.83 -33.20
N SER A 605 -7.67 9.57 -33.17
CA SER A 605 -6.25 9.17 -33.22
C SER A 605 -6.06 7.96 -34.12
N ALA A 606 -5.08 8.00 -35.03
CA ALA A 606 -4.71 6.88 -35.88
C ALA A 606 -3.21 6.58 -35.78
N LYS A 607 -2.87 5.29 -35.92
CA LYS A 607 -1.50 4.77 -35.84
C LYS A 607 -1.25 3.79 -36.97
N VAL A 608 -0.11 3.93 -37.65
CA VAL A 608 0.40 2.96 -38.63
C VAL A 608 1.88 2.71 -38.36
N ALA A 609 2.25 1.47 -38.09
CA ALA A 609 3.62 1.04 -37.85
C ALA A 609 4.19 0.26 -39.05
N GLY A 610 5.50 0.06 -39.08
CA GLY A 610 6.14 -0.79 -40.10
C GLY A 610 6.28 -0.12 -41.46
N LEU A 611 6.29 1.21 -41.51
CA LEU A 611 6.34 1.97 -42.75
C LEU A 611 7.75 1.96 -43.35
N ALA A 612 7.82 1.93 -44.68
CA ALA A 612 9.06 2.20 -45.40
C ALA A 612 9.28 3.71 -45.51
N ALA A 613 10.55 4.13 -45.69
CA ALA A 613 10.88 5.53 -45.93
C ALA A 613 10.10 6.10 -47.13
N GLY A 614 9.56 7.31 -46.97
CA GLY A 614 8.72 7.96 -47.97
C GLY A 614 7.77 8.99 -47.37
N THR A 615 7.03 9.70 -48.21
CA THR A 615 6.04 10.69 -47.77
C THR A 615 4.66 10.05 -47.71
N TYR A 616 4.03 10.04 -46.54
CA TYR A 616 2.66 9.56 -46.32
C TYR A 616 1.74 10.75 -46.07
N TYR A 617 0.43 10.55 -46.17
CA TYR A 617 -0.54 11.64 -46.02
C TYR A 617 -1.47 11.39 -44.84
N VAL A 618 -1.73 12.44 -44.07
CA VAL A 618 -2.75 12.44 -43.02
C VAL A 618 -3.81 13.44 -43.39
N ARG A 619 -5.05 12.97 -43.48
CA ARG A 619 -6.22 13.81 -43.73
C ARG A 619 -7.01 13.95 -42.44
N VAL A 620 -7.32 15.20 -42.06
CA VAL A 620 -8.22 15.53 -40.95
C VAL A 620 -9.47 16.20 -41.51
N SER A 621 -10.64 15.82 -41.03
CA SER A 621 -11.92 16.47 -41.36
C SER A 621 -12.85 16.51 -40.14
N SER A 622 -14.01 17.14 -40.25
CA SER A 622 -15.11 16.92 -39.29
C SER A 622 -15.71 15.51 -39.47
N SER A 623 -16.23 14.91 -38.40
CA SER A 623 -16.89 13.59 -38.46
C SER A 623 -17.93 13.54 -39.58
N ALA A 624 -17.75 12.60 -40.51
CA ALA A 624 -18.67 12.45 -41.63
C ALA A 624 -20.06 11.94 -41.18
N MET A 625 -20.12 11.26 -40.03
CA MET A 625 -21.32 10.61 -39.53
C MET A 625 -22.15 11.53 -38.63
N PHE A 626 -21.50 12.25 -37.72
CA PHE A 626 -22.19 12.99 -36.66
C PHE A 626 -22.12 14.51 -36.84
N CYS A 627 -21.08 15.05 -37.48
CA CYS A 627 -21.03 16.47 -37.81
C CYS A 627 -20.37 16.83 -39.16
N PRO A 628 -20.94 16.40 -40.30
CA PRO A 628 -20.31 16.56 -41.62
C PRO A 628 -20.15 18.01 -42.11
N ASN A 629 -20.73 18.99 -41.39
CA ASN A 629 -20.64 20.42 -41.71
C ASN A 629 -20.19 21.24 -40.50
N CYS A 630 -19.60 20.61 -39.48
CA CYS A 630 -19.01 21.34 -38.37
C CYS A 630 -17.84 22.19 -38.85
N THR A 631 -17.66 23.33 -38.20
CA THR A 631 -16.44 24.13 -38.31
C THR A 631 -15.88 24.38 -36.93
N PHE A 632 -14.59 24.17 -36.74
CA PHE A 632 -13.94 24.34 -35.45
C PHE A 632 -12.45 24.53 -35.60
N ASN A 633 -11.81 25.14 -34.60
CA ASN A 633 -10.36 25.09 -34.47
C ASN A 633 -9.98 23.77 -33.80
N TYR A 634 -8.93 23.15 -34.28
CA TYR A 634 -8.37 21.95 -33.69
C TYR A 634 -6.86 22.03 -33.68
N SER A 635 -6.25 21.00 -33.12
CA SER A 635 -4.83 20.74 -33.27
C SER A 635 -4.63 19.28 -33.59
N VAL A 636 -3.56 18.96 -34.30
CA VAL A 636 -3.13 17.59 -34.55
C VAL A 636 -1.67 17.47 -34.11
N THR A 637 -1.38 16.46 -33.30
CA THR A 637 -0.02 16.12 -32.89
C THR A 637 0.43 14.91 -33.68
N PHE A 638 1.56 15.04 -34.35
CA PHE A 638 2.26 13.98 -35.05
C PHE A 638 3.40 13.47 -34.18
N SER A 639 3.54 12.14 -34.12
CA SER A 639 4.74 11.47 -33.62
C SER A 639 5.25 10.47 -34.64
N ILE A 640 6.56 10.49 -34.90
CA ILE A 640 7.24 9.60 -35.84
C ILE A 640 8.31 8.84 -35.06
N GLU A 641 8.09 7.54 -34.88
CA GLU A 641 9.03 6.64 -34.17
C GLU A 641 9.79 5.74 -35.14
#